data_AF-A0A2Z5BRP6-F1
#
_entry.id   AF-A0A2Z5BRP6-F1
#
_cell.length_a   1.000
_cell.length_b   1.000
_cell.length_c   1.000
_cell.angle_alpha   90.00
_cell.angle_beta   90.00
_cell.angle_gamma   90.00
#
_symmetry.space_group_name_H-M   'P 1'
#
loop_
_entity.id
_entity.type
_entity.pdbx_description
1 polymer ?
#
loop_
_entity_poly.entity_id
_entity_poly.type
_entity_poly.pdbx_seq_one_letter_code
_entity_poly.pdbx_strand_id
1 'polypeptide(L)'
;MLPRTRRRTWFASGLTGVLTAGAVFALVAGLGVTIAPTGARAADSSQMTVTAKAQDRDLASAPMPDLAVTVSQTTDLVNQGITVSWTGAKQSQPPVPGSGGTNFLQIFQCWGDDPTDPTRPDRTTCEYGAFNRAGQTRDGARTPGSVAAQDQQYTAPGTNFFTPTITAIPFRSATGKVIATVVDGKKVPDAVSVNVNEFQTSYTTNEIPWAGSGRDGAGSVAFETHTALQSIGLGCGAAVGAGASATGAPCWLVVVPRGVNDVGETQNSSSGLFWDNWKHALAVRLQFRPIGAHCAIGAAERQLQGSELVANAIQSWQPTLCGQAGGAIYSHLTSVESNAVVAAAADPSAPLALTSQPLPVADGQKDPLAYAPIALTGLSVAFAVDRTAPNSSTAPGGVAERTNLPFTQMKLTPRLIAKLLTSSYVESLPYGADKTEIGYKDNANPGSNAYNLAEDPDFRSINDADWQYQGLRGLVFAGLLVPQGRSDGAVAIWKYILADADARAFLNGDPDPWGMKVNPWFSTNPRINPTGTALGIPMDNYPKADPIESPADKTEGTPPINLVTWRPYTNDYDSGGKLTLQGDALLLGSWDPQASPPKFSKTVRRLPGYQAVMSVTDLGASERYGVHTAALLNPAGTFVAPTTSSLTAAAAAMTPVAGSSGMVAFDPASPQAAAATDAYPLAMPVYAAARTDGKDAELRSSYASFIRYAVGAGQRPGSADGQLPEGYAPIPTAWVGAATEVADRIAAGPVAPSPQPSAPSSATVVRAPAPAAAAPVSSSDSSGTLPPQPAATGAAMSLSASTTPADPVAATGAVVPIALLAAVAAVIVSALTGRRRRMPSQT
;
A
#
# COMPACT_ATOMS: atom_id res chain seq x y z
N MET A 1 -23.22 62.45 -39.53
CA MET A 1 -23.71 61.97 -40.84
C MET A 1 -22.57 61.29 -41.57
N LEU A 2 -22.71 59.99 -41.84
CA LEU A 2 -21.89 59.18 -42.77
C LEU A 2 -22.15 59.66 -44.22
N PRO A 3 -21.24 59.47 -45.21
CA PRO A 3 -20.86 58.15 -45.79
C PRO A 3 -19.37 58.03 -46.24
N ARG A 4 -18.72 56.84 -46.23
CA ARG A 4 -18.73 55.71 -47.22
C ARG A 4 -18.42 56.19 -48.67
N THR A 5 -17.46 55.68 -49.45
CA THR A 5 -16.98 54.29 -49.63
C THR A 5 -15.76 54.17 -50.59
N ARG A 6 -14.89 53.19 -50.29
CA ARG A 6 -14.17 52.20 -51.17
C ARG A 6 -13.01 52.59 -52.14
N ARG A 7 -11.86 52.00 -51.79
CA ARG A 7 -11.05 50.96 -52.50
C ARG A 7 -9.71 51.36 -53.15
N ARG A 8 -8.65 50.71 -52.60
CA ARG A 8 -7.48 50.00 -53.22
C ARG A 8 -6.57 50.81 -54.17
N THR A 9 -5.25 50.65 -54.23
CA THR A 9 -4.18 49.94 -53.50
C THR A 9 -2.90 50.55 -54.11
N TRP A 10 -1.87 50.83 -53.31
CA TRP A 10 -0.55 51.22 -53.81
C TRP A 10 0.55 50.36 -53.18
N PHE A 11 1.56 50.10 -54.00
CA PHE A 11 2.80 49.38 -53.70
C PHE A 11 3.85 50.28 -53.04
N ALA A 12 4.69 49.62 -52.21
CA ALA A 12 6.10 49.87 -51.92
C ALA A 12 6.56 51.22 -51.32
N SER A 13 7.04 51.16 -50.07
CA SER A 13 8.43 51.45 -49.67
C SER A 13 8.66 51.17 -48.18
N GLY A 14 9.84 50.65 -47.84
CA GLY A 14 10.46 50.84 -46.52
C GLY A 14 10.68 49.59 -45.67
N LEU A 15 11.90 49.06 -45.76
CA LEU A 15 12.64 48.35 -44.69
C LEU A 15 12.22 48.84 -43.28
N THR A 16 12.13 48.03 -42.22
CA THR A 16 13.21 47.27 -41.59
C THR A 16 12.57 46.60 -40.36
N GLY A 17 12.93 45.35 -40.03
CA GLY A 17 12.79 44.87 -38.64
C GLY A 17 11.76 43.78 -38.31
N VAL A 18 11.41 42.85 -39.21
CA VAL A 18 10.61 41.66 -38.80
C VAL A 18 11.17 40.31 -39.30
N LEU A 19 12.21 40.29 -40.14
CA LEU A 19 12.72 39.03 -40.73
C LEU A 19 13.74 38.25 -39.89
N THR A 20 13.98 38.61 -38.62
CA THR A 20 14.80 37.81 -37.69
C THR A 20 14.08 37.39 -36.41
N ALA A 21 12.76 37.58 -36.33
CA ALA A 21 11.93 37.01 -35.25
C ALA A 21 11.19 35.72 -35.69
N GLY A 22 11.07 35.48 -36.99
CA GLY A 22 10.35 34.33 -37.57
C GLY A 22 11.15 33.03 -37.69
N ALA A 23 12.47 33.04 -37.44
CA ALA A 23 13.33 31.85 -37.54
C ALA A 23 13.86 31.33 -36.20
N VAL A 24 13.67 32.06 -35.10
CA VAL A 24 14.01 31.59 -33.73
C VAL A 24 12.79 31.00 -33.02
N PHE A 25 11.57 31.36 -33.43
CA PHE A 25 10.34 30.78 -32.88
C PHE A 25 9.99 29.40 -33.45
N ALA A 26 10.65 28.96 -34.52
CA ALA A 26 10.52 27.61 -35.09
C ALA A 26 11.59 26.62 -34.58
N LEU A 27 12.56 27.08 -33.77
CA LEU A 27 13.63 26.24 -33.21
C LEU A 27 13.62 26.19 -31.66
N VAL A 28 12.82 27.04 -31.00
CA VAL A 28 12.58 26.98 -29.53
C VAL A 28 11.21 26.36 -29.19
N ALA A 29 10.33 26.15 -30.17
CA ALA A 29 9.15 25.30 -30.03
C ALA A 29 9.48 23.78 -30.08
N GLY A 30 10.75 23.41 -30.29
CA GLY A 30 11.21 22.03 -30.44
C GLY A 30 11.97 21.43 -29.25
N LEU A 31 12.13 22.15 -28.14
CA LEU A 31 12.80 21.65 -26.91
C LEU A 31 11.97 21.88 -25.65
N GLY A 32 10.65 22.00 -25.79
CA GLY A 32 9.74 21.75 -24.69
C GLY A 32 9.83 20.28 -24.31
N VAL A 33 10.72 19.94 -23.36
CA VAL A 33 10.68 18.68 -22.63
C VAL A 33 9.38 18.68 -21.84
N THR A 34 8.30 18.35 -22.55
CA THR A 34 7.16 17.69 -21.96
C THR A 34 7.70 16.34 -21.52
N ILE A 35 7.82 16.16 -20.22
CA ILE A 35 7.87 14.80 -19.67
C ILE A 35 6.47 14.26 -19.96
N ALA A 36 6.30 13.70 -21.16
CA ALA A 36 5.19 12.81 -21.42
C ALA A 36 5.21 11.75 -20.30
N PRO A 37 4.06 11.34 -19.77
CA PRO A 37 4.03 10.17 -18.89
C PRO A 37 4.82 9.08 -19.62
N THR A 38 5.83 8.54 -18.93
CA THR A 38 6.64 7.42 -19.39
C THR A 38 5.76 6.49 -20.19
N GLY A 39 6.11 6.28 -21.46
CA GLY A 39 5.26 5.57 -22.42
C GLY A 39 4.77 4.26 -21.81
N ALA A 40 3.51 4.23 -21.43
CA ALA A 40 2.79 3.01 -21.21
C ALA A 40 2.92 2.21 -22.50
N ARG A 41 3.58 1.05 -22.42
CA ARG A 41 3.42 0.03 -23.45
C ARG A 41 1.92 -0.19 -23.59
N ALA A 42 1.41 -0.03 -24.81
CA ALA A 42 0.09 -0.51 -25.17
C ALA A 42 0.10 -2.04 -25.07
N ALA A 43 -0.19 -2.54 -23.88
CA ALA A 43 -0.77 -3.85 -23.66
C ALA A 43 -2.16 -3.58 -23.07
N ASP A 44 -3.21 -3.83 -23.88
CA ASP A 44 -4.63 -3.91 -23.47
C ASP A 44 -5.08 -2.94 -22.36
N SER A 45 -4.95 -1.63 -22.61
CA SER A 45 -5.39 -0.62 -21.64
C SER A 45 -6.90 -0.73 -21.39
N SER A 46 -7.30 -1.12 -20.17
CA SER A 46 -8.69 -1.05 -19.70
C SER A 46 -9.05 0.33 -19.15
N GLN A 47 -8.28 1.36 -19.51
CA GLN A 47 -8.61 2.75 -19.22
C GLN A 47 -9.97 3.09 -19.81
N MET A 48 -10.79 3.80 -19.04
CA MET A 48 -12.12 4.19 -19.46
C MET A 48 -12.37 5.66 -19.16
N THR A 49 -12.90 6.39 -20.14
CA THR A 49 -13.38 7.77 -19.97
C THR A 49 -14.90 7.81 -20.07
N VAL A 50 -15.54 8.45 -19.09
CA VAL A 50 -16.97 8.75 -19.07
C VAL A 50 -17.19 10.25 -19.00
N THR A 51 -18.29 10.75 -19.53
CA THR A 51 -18.59 12.20 -19.56
C THR A 51 -19.98 12.48 -19.03
N ALA A 52 -20.16 13.66 -18.43
CA ALA A 52 -21.48 14.14 -18.03
C ALA A 52 -22.45 14.16 -19.21
N LYS A 53 -22.00 14.60 -20.40
CA LYS A 53 -22.80 14.60 -21.63
C LYS A 53 -23.34 13.22 -22.03
N ALA A 54 -22.64 12.15 -21.67
CA ALA A 54 -23.02 10.78 -22.00
C ALA A 54 -23.91 10.11 -20.95
N GLN A 55 -23.72 10.40 -19.66
CA GLN A 55 -24.40 9.69 -18.57
C GLN A 55 -25.43 10.52 -17.78
N ASP A 56 -25.31 11.84 -17.78
CA ASP A 56 -26.20 12.72 -17.00
C ASP A 56 -27.46 13.06 -17.80
N ARG A 57 -28.59 12.47 -17.38
CA ARG A 57 -29.91 12.71 -17.99
C ARG A 57 -30.45 14.13 -17.71
N ASP A 58 -29.95 14.78 -16.66
CA ASP A 58 -30.34 16.10 -16.21
C ASP A 58 -29.23 17.14 -16.49
N LEU A 59 -28.48 16.96 -17.59
CA LEU A 59 -27.31 17.76 -17.95
C LEU A 59 -27.51 19.28 -17.85
N ALA A 60 -28.71 19.78 -18.18
CA ALA A 60 -29.03 21.20 -18.13
C ALA A 60 -28.95 21.79 -16.70
N SER A 61 -29.17 20.97 -15.67
CA SER A 61 -28.99 21.38 -14.26
C SER A 61 -27.71 20.85 -13.64
N ALA A 62 -26.85 20.18 -14.40
CA ALA A 62 -25.63 19.59 -13.89
C ALA A 62 -24.64 20.67 -13.40
N PRO A 63 -23.96 20.48 -12.25
CA PRO A 63 -22.99 21.44 -11.75
C PRO A 63 -21.76 21.59 -12.67
N MET A 64 -21.44 20.52 -13.41
CA MET A 64 -20.29 20.42 -14.31
C MET A 64 -20.67 19.69 -15.62
N PRO A 65 -21.37 20.34 -16.56
CA PRO A 65 -21.88 19.71 -17.77
C PRO A 65 -20.79 19.28 -18.77
N ASP A 66 -19.57 19.80 -18.62
CA ASP A 66 -18.41 19.46 -19.45
C ASP A 66 -17.47 18.43 -18.79
N LEU A 67 -17.83 17.90 -17.61
CA LEU A 67 -16.97 16.97 -16.86
C LEU A 67 -16.70 15.70 -17.68
N ALA A 68 -15.42 15.36 -17.81
CA ALA A 68 -14.93 14.10 -18.37
C ALA A 68 -14.01 13.44 -17.35
N VAL A 69 -14.36 12.23 -16.89
CA VAL A 69 -13.61 11.45 -15.90
C VAL A 69 -12.97 10.27 -16.58
N THR A 70 -11.67 10.07 -16.35
CA THR A 70 -10.88 8.94 -16.85
C THR A 70 -10.38 8.10 -15.68
N VAL A 71 -10.62 6.80 -15.75
CA VAL A 71 -10.16 5.80 -14.78
C VAL A 71 -9.03 4.99 -15.42
N SER A 72 -7.87 4.90 -14.79
CA SER A 72 -6.66 4.30 -15.38
C SER A 72 -6.79 2.81 -15.71
N GLN A 73 -7.60 2.06 -14.95
CA GLN A 73 -7.81 0.62 -15.12
C GLN A 73 -9.22 0.25 -14.65
N THR A 74 -9.92 -0.60 -15.39
CA THR A 74 -11.27 -1.07 -15.05
C THR A 74 -11.44 -2.59 -15.02
N THR A 75 -10.42 -3.34 -15.48
CA THR A 75 -10.40 -4.81 -15.49
C THR A 75 -9.25 -5.36 -14.66
N ASP A 76 -9.32 -6.65 -14.32
CA ASP A 76 -8.26 -7.38 -13.61
C ASP A 76 -7.90 -6.75 -12.26
N LEU A 77 -8.87 -6.06 -11.64
CA LEU A 77 -8.67 -5.32 -10.41
C LEU A 77 -8.53 -6.27 -9.21
N VAL A 78 -7.65 -5.91 -8.29
CA VAL A 78 -7.53 -6.48 -6.94
C VAL A 78 -7.70 -5.36 -5.90
N ASN A 79 -7.26 -5.51 -4.66
CA ASN A 79 -7.11 -4.36 -3.76
C ASN A 79 -5.89 -3.56 -4.20
N GLN A 80 -6.12 -2.46 -4.91
CA GLN A 80 -5.08 -1.65 -5.54
C GLN A 80 -5.49 -0.19 -5.68
N GLY A 81 -4.53 0.68 -5.98
CA GLY A 81 -4.78 2.07 -6.35
C GLY A 81 -5.08 2.19 -7.84
N ILE A 82 -6.10 2.97 -8.19
CA ILE A 82 -6.35 3.40 -9.57
C ILE A 82 -6.36 4.91 -9.65
N THR A 83 -5.80 5.48 -10.72
CA THR A 83 -5.85 6.93 -10.93
C THR A 83 -7.20 7.31 -11.53
N VAL A 84 -7.92 8.19 -10.83
CA VAL A 84 -9.11 8.86 -11.35
C VAL A 84 -8.72 10.29 -11.69
N SER A 85 -8.69 10.62 -12.98
CA SER A 85 -8.38 11.96 -13.47
C SER A 85 -9.57 12.56 -14.19
N TRP A 86 -9.63 13.89 -14.27
CA TRP A 86 -10.73 14.56 -14.94
C TRP A 86 -10.35 15.89 -15.55
N THR A 87 -11.17 16.33 -16.50
CA THR A 87 -11.16 17.67 -17.09
C THR A 87 -12.59 18.22 -17.17
N GLY A 88 -12.75 19.52 -17.44
CA GLY A 88 -14.06 20.15 -17.58
C GLY A 88 -14.76 20.44 -16.24
N ALA A 89 -14.04 20.33 -15.12
CA ALA A 89 -14.49 20.82 -13.83
C ALA A 89 -14.23 22.34 -13.69
N LYS A 90 -14.38 22.88 -12.48
CA LYS A 90 -14.10 24.28 -12.14
C LYS A 90 -13.13 24.32 -10.96
N GLN A 91 -12.40 25.43 -10.80
CA GLN A 91 -11.51 25.62 -9.66
C GLN A 91 -12.24 25.35 -8.34
N SER A 92 -11.71 24.43 -7.55
CA SER A 92 -12.31 24.04 -6.29
C SER A 92 -11.95 25.00 -5.16
N GLN A 93 -12.84 25.09 -4.18
CA GLN A 93 -12.50 25.58 -2.85
C GLN A 93 -12.64 24.44 -1.84
N PRO A 94 -11.68 24.28 -0.92
CA PRO A 94 -11.71 23.19 0.03
C PRO A 94 -12.85 23.31 1.05
N PRO A 95 -13.17 22.22 1.77
CA PRO A 95 -14.14 22.25 2.87
C PRO A 95 -13.73 23.24 3.97
N VAL A 96 -14.74 23.89 4.57
CA VAL A 96 -14.61 24.77 5.75
C VAL A 96 -15.67 24.36 6.78
N PRO A 97 -15.59 24.78 8.05
CA PRO A 97 -16.63 24.42 9.03
C PRO A 97 -18.05 24.73 8.53
N GLY A 98 -18.89 23.70 8.46
CA GLY A 98 -20.28 23.80 7.96
C GLY A 98 -20.47 23.60 6.44
N SER A 99 -19.40 23.57 5.64
CA SER A 99 -19.47 23.42 4.18
C SER A 99 -18.51 22.35 3.65
N GLY A 100 -18.99 21.51 2.74
CA GLY A 100 -18.22 20.50 2.04
C GLY A 100 -17.24 21.05 0.99
N GLY A 101 -17.12 22.37 0.84
CA GLY A 101 -16.31 23.02 -0.20
C GLY A 101 -17.13 23.38 -1.43
N THR A 102 -16.48 23.77 -2.53
CA THR A 102 -17.14 24.10 -3.81
C THR A 102 -16.42 23.50 -5.00
N ASN A 103 -17.18 23.18 -6.06
CA ASN A 103 -16.68 22.67 -7.34
C ASN A 103 -15.76 21.44 -7.20
N PHE A 104 -16.17 20.42 -6.46
CA PHE A 104 -15.35 19.25 -6.16
C PHE A 104 -16.05 17.96 -6.58
N LEU A 105 -15.30 16.86 -6.58
CA LEU A 105 -15.84 15.53 -6.83
C LEU A 105 -15.84 14.71 -5.53
N GLN A 106 -16.88 13.90 -5.35
CA GLN A 106 -16.88 12.82 -4.35
C GLN A 106 -16.75 11.49 -5.08
N ILE A 107 -15.87 10.62 -4.61
CA ILE A 107 -15.54 9.37 -5.30
C ILE A 107 -15.63 8.21 -4.32
N PHE A 108 -16.35 7.14 -4.66
CA PHE A 108 -16.57 5.99 -3.79
C PHE A 108 -17.01 4.75 -4.59
N GLN A 109 -17.02 3.58 -3.94
CA GLN A 109 -17.55 2.36 -4.56
C GLN A 109 -18.99 2.06 -4.16
N CYS A 110 -19.71 1.41 -5.08
CA CYS A 110 -21.01 0.79 -4.83
C CYS A 110 -21.02 -0.62 -5.41
N TRP A 111 -21.89 -1.49 -4.88
CA TRP A 111 -22.07 -2.84 -5.41
C TRP A 111 -23.47 -3.05 -5.97
N GLY A 112 -23.61 -3.87 -7.00
CA GLY A 112 -24.91 -4.12 -7.63
C GLY A 112 -25.41 -2.96 -8.50
N ASP A 113 -26.35 -3.31 -9.36
CA ASP A 113 -26.94 -2.42 -10.35
C ASP A 113 -28.26 -1.84 -9.80
N ASP A 114 -28.63 -0.62 -10.22
CA ASP A 114 -29.92 -0.02 -9.85
C ASP A 114 -31.06 -0.90 -10.38
N PRO A 115 -32.02 -1.33 -9.51
CA PRO A 115 -33.11 -2.20 -9.93
C PRO A 115 -34.00 -1.64 -11.06
N THR A 116 -34.00 -0.32 -11.23
CA THR A 116 -34.79 0.40 -12.24
C THR A 116 -33.96 0.81 -13.46
N ASP A 117 -32.63 0.80 -13.35
CA ASP A 117 -31.69 1.17 -14.41
C ASP A 117 -30.34 0.46 -14.27
N PRO A 118 -30.17 -0.72 -14.89
CA PRO A 118 -28.96 -1.52 -14.70
C PRO A 118 -27.69 -0.91 -15.29
N THR A 119 -27.79 0.26 -15.96
CA THR A 119 -26.63 1.01 -16.46
C THR A 119 -25.98 1.89 -15.40
N ARG A 120 -26.57 1.97 -14.19
CA ARG A 120 -26.07 2.76 -13.05
C ARG A 120 -26.08 1.91 -11.78
N PRO A 121 -25.26 2.26 -10.77
CA PRO A 121 -25.29 1.61 -9.46
C PRO A 121 -26.52 1.99 -8.64
N ASP A 122 -26.94 1.10 -7.74
CA ASP A 122 -27.91 1.43 -6.69
C ASP A 122 -27.24 2.34 -5.63
N ARG A 123 -27.75 3.55 -5.43
CA ARG A 123 -27.19 4.47 -4.42
C ARG A 123 -27.27 3.95 -2.97
N THR A 124 -28.13 2.98 -2.71
CA THR A 124 -28.28 2.37 -1.39
C THR A 124 -27.19 1.34 -1.08
N THR A 125 -26.34 0.97 -2.04
CA THR A 125 -25.26 -0.01 -1.85
C THR A 125 -23.87 0.64 -1.83
N CYS A 126 -23.80 1.97 -1.88
CA CYS A 126 -22.56 2.73 -1.92
C CYS A 126 -21.90 2.83 -0.55
N GLU A 127 -20.59 2.67 -0.48
CA GLU A 127 -19.79 2.94 0.71
C GLU A 127 -19.49 4.44 0.79
N TYR A 128 -20.30 5.16 1.56
CA TYR A 128 -20.33 6.62 1.59
C TYR A 128 -20.88 7.12 2.92
N GLY A 129 -20.39 8.30 3.35
CA GLY A 129 -20.85 9.06 4.50
C GLY A 129 -20.02 8.84 5.77
N ALA A 130 -18.86 8.18 5.67
CA ALA A 130 -18.16 7.69 6.85
C ALA A 130 -17.36 8.78 7.60
N PHE A 131 -17.14 9.93 6.96
CA PHE A 131 -16.43 11.07 7.55
C PHE A 131 -17.31 11.96 8.44
N ASN A 132 -18.63 11.84 8.32
CA ASN A 132 -19.62 12.55 9.15
C ASN A 132 -19.40 14.08 9.21
N ARG A 133 -19.12 14.70 8.06
CA ARG A 133 -18.98 16.16 7.89
C ARG A 133 -20.06 16.70 6.95
N ALA A 134 -20.17 18.02 6.85
CA ALA A 134 -21.09 18.68 5.94
C ALA A 134 -20.95 18.13 4.50
N GLY A 135 -22.05 17.61 3.96
CA GLY A 135 -22.09 16.99 2.64
C GLY A 135 -21.38 15.64 2.50
N GLN A 136 -21.02 15.01 3.61
CA GLN A 136 -20.27 13.74 3.71
C GLN A 136 -20.98 12.78 4.69
N THR A 137 -22.31 12.74 4.60
CA THR A 137 -23.22 11.89 5.41
C THR A 137 -24.25 11.25 4.49
N ARG A 138 -24.78 10.09 4.85
CA ARG A 138 -25.91 9.43 4.17
C ARG A 138 -27.26 9.97 4.57
N ASP A 139 -27.31 10.69 5.69
CA ASP A 139 -28.49 11.30 6.25
C ASP A 139 -28.31 12.82 6.43
N GLY A 140 -29.43 13.50 6.67
CA GLY A 140 -29.44 14.95 6.84
C GLY A 140 -30.85 15.49 7.03
N ALA A 141 -30.92 16.59 7.78
CA ALA A 141 -32.15 17.36 7.90
C ALA A 141 -32.55 17.93 6.53
N ARG A 142 -33.86 18.01 6.29
CA ARG A 142 -34.42 18.57 5.06
C ARG A 142 -35.42 19.66 5.39
N THR A 143 -35.42 20.70 4.55
CA THR A 143 -36.48 21.68 4.55
C THR A 143 -37.81 21.01 4.14
N PRO A 144 -38.91 21.16 4.89
CA PRO A 144 -40.20 20.59 4.51
C PRO A 144 -40.60 21.00 3.09
N GLY A 145 -40.96 20.03 2.26
CA GLY A 145 -41.34 20.25 0.86
C GLY A 145 -40.19 20.32 -0.15
N SER A 146 -38.91 20.31 0.28
CA SER A 146 -37.74 20.27 -0.62
C SER A 146 -37.21 18.85 -0.92
N VAL A 147 -37.95 17.83 -0.51
CA VAL A 147 -37.56 16.42 -0.67
C VAL A 147 -37.96 15.95 -2.07
N ALA A 148 -36.98 15.55 -2.87
CA ALA A 148 -37.21 14.94 -4.17
C ALA A 148 -38.07 13.67 -4.06
N ALA A 149 -38.88 13.37 -5.08
CA ALA A 149 -39.81 12.24 -5.07
C ALA A 149 -39.11 10.89 -4.77
N GLN A 150 -37.90 10.72 -5.29
CA GLN A 150 -37.05 9.54 -5.13
C GLN A 150 -36.55 9.35 -3.69
N ASP A 151 -36.47 10.44 -2.91
CA ASP A 151 -36.03 10.45 -1.52
C ASP A 151 -37.19 10.29 -0.53
N GLN A 152 -38.45 10.42 -0.96
CA GLN A 152 -39.62 10.39 -0.07
C GLN A 152 -39.72 9.07 0.71
N GLN A 153 -39.41 7.93 0.08
CA GLN A 153 -39.41 6.63 0.75
C GLN A 153 -38.35 6.50 1.87
N TYR A 154 -37.31 7.31 1.83
CA TYR A 154 -36.20 7.36 2.79
C TYR A 154 -36.33 8.53 3.77
N THR A 155 -37.49 9.18 3.78
CA THR A 155 -37.71 10.42 4.53
C THR A 155 -38.72 10.22 5.64
N ALA A 156 -38.34 10.58 6.86
CA ALA A 156 -39.28 10.70 7.97
C ALA A 156 -39.71 12.17 8.12
N PRO A 157 -41.00 12.50 7.89
CA PRO A 157 -41.50 13.86 8.06
C PRO A 157 -41.28 14.37 9.48
N GLY A 158 -40.88 15.64 9.59
CA GLY A 158 -40.76 16.29 10.89
C GLY A 158 -42.11 16.57 11.54
N THR A 159 -42.16 16.54 12.87
CA THR A 159 -43.38 16.85 13.63
C THR A 159 -43.34 18.23 14.28
N ASN A 160 -42.14 18.77 14.53
CA ASN A 160 -41.91 20.08 15.11
C ASN A 160 -40.44 20.51 14.89
N PHE A 161 -40.08 21.70 15.36
CA PHE A 161 -38.72 22.24 15.23
C PHE A 161 -37.62 21.35 15.86
N PHE A 162 -37.91 20.65 16.96
CA PHE A 162 -36.96 19.75 17.63
C PHE A 162 -36.87 18.38 16.94
N THR A 163 -37.82 18.06 16.07
CA THR A 163 -37.85 16.82 15.29
C THR A 163 -37.99 17.18 13.81
N PRO A 164 -36.92 17.68 13.17
CA PRO A 164 -36.97 18.10 11.77
C PRO A 164 -37.20 16.89 10.87
N THR A 165 -37.73 17.17 9.67
CA THR A 165 -37.76 16.21 8.57
C THR A 165 -36.34 15.72 8.31
N ILE A 166 -36.14 14.41 8.27
CA ILE A 166 -34.85 13.80 7.97
C ILE A 166 -34.99 12.91 6.75
N THR A 167 -34.00 12.93 5.87
CA THR A 167 -33.80 11.91 4.84
C THR A 167 -32.57 11.10 5.23
N ALA A 168 -32.64 9.79 5.13
CA ALA A 168 -31.51 8.90 5.41
C ALA A 168 -31.45 7.75 4.41
N ILE A 169 -30.45 7.77 3.53
CA ILE A 169 -30.26 6.73 2.52
C ILE A 169 -29.70 5.47 3.20
N PRO A 170 -30.42 4.33 3.18
CA PRO A 170 -29.97 3.11 3.85
C PRO A 170 -28.71 2.57 3.17
N PHE A 171 -27.91 1.79 3.92
CA PHE A 171 -26.82 1.00 3.35
C PHE A 171 -27.25 -0.47 3.27
N ARG A 172 -27.33 -1.01 2.05
CA ARG A 172 -27.54 -2.42 1.77
C ARG A 172 -26.19 -3.05 1.50
N SER A 173 -25.78 -4.02 2.31
CA SER A 173 -24.52 -4.73 2.14
C SER A 173 -24.66 -5.93 1.21
N ALA A 174 -23.57 -6.33 0.55
CA ALA A 174 -23.49 -7.54 -0.25
C ALA A 174 -23.74 -8.83 0.56
N THR A 175 -23.62 -8.75 1.90
CA THR A 175 -23.98 -9.84 2.83
C THR A 175 -25.50 -10.02 3.00
N GLY A 176 -26.31 -9.11 2.47
CA GLY A 176 -27.76 -9.08 2.62
C GLY A 176 -28.27 -8.29 3.84
N LYS A 177 -27.38 -7.84 4.74
CA LYS A 177 -27.75 -6.96 5.85
C LYS A 177 -28.03 -5.54 5.38
N VAL A 178 -29.07 -4.91 5.94
CA VAL A 178 -29.47 -3.52 5.65
C VAL A 178 -29.37 -2.67 6.91
N ILE A 179 -28.67 -1.55 6.82
CA ILE A 179 -28.61 -0.51 7.86
C ILE A 179 -29.50 0.65 7.42
N ALA A 180 -30.52 0.95 8.21
CA ALA A 180 -31.49 2.00 7.93
C ALA A 180 -31.91 2.69 9.22
N THR A 181 -31.91 4.03 9.20
CA THR A 181 -32.44 4.86 10.30
C THR A 181 -33.85 5.38 10.01
N VAL A 182 -34.32 5.25 8.77
CA VAL A 182 -35.69 5.54 8.34
C VAL A 182 -36.27 4.32 7.62
N VAL A 183 -37.43 3.85 8.09
CA VAL A 183 -38.20 2.74 7.50
C VAL A 183 -39.67 3.13 7.48
N ASP A 184 -40.35 2.90 6.35
CA ASP A 184 -41.78 3.23 6.17
C ASP A 184 -42.14 4.67 6.58
N GLY A 185 -41.27 5.62 6.23
CA GLY A 185 -41.45 7.04 6.53
C GLY A 185 -41.32 7.42 8.01
N LYS A 186 -40.73 6.56 8.84
CA LYS A 186 -40.54 6.79 10.29
C LYS A 186 -39.09 6.59 10.69
N LYS A 187 -38.61 7.41 11.63
CA LYS A 187 -37.31 7.21 12.29
C LYS A 187 -37.38 5.92 13.11
N VAL A 188 -36.37 5.07 12.95
CA VAL A 188 -36.19 3.86 13.76
C VAL A 188 -35.47 4.27 15.06
N PRO A 189 -36.06 4.06 16.25
CA PRO A 189 -35.38 4.33 17.52
C PRO A 189 -34.13 3.46 17.67
N ASP A 190 -33.06 4.03 18.23
CA ASP A 190 -31.80 3.34 18.53
C ASP A 190 -31.18 2.60 17.32
N ALA A 191 -31.45 3.10 16.12
CA ALA A 191 -30.92 2.52 14.90
C ALA A 191 -29.40 2.66 14.83
N VAL A 192 -28.76 1.62 14.30
CA VAL A 192 -27.34 1.69 13.91
C VAL A 192 -27.16 2.83 12.90
N SER A 193 -26.15 3.66 13.13
CA SER A 193 -25.87 4.80 12.27
C SER A 193 -25.58 4.34 10.83
N VAL A 194 -26.26 4.97 9.87
CA VAL A 194 -25.99 4.72 8.45
C VAL A 194 -24.58 5.21 8.05
N ASN A 195 -24.04 6.21 8.76
CA ASN A 195 -22.73 6.81 8.48
C ASN A 195 -21.55 5.98 9.01
N VAL A 196 -21.66 5.50 10.26
CA VAL A 196 -20.61 4.74 10.95
C VAL A 196 -21.23 3.46 11.50
N ASN A 197 -20.83 2.33 10.94
CA ASN A 197 -21.38 1.02 11.27
C ASN A 197 -20.33 -0.08 11.04
N GLU A 198 -20.74 -1.34 11.16
CA GLU A 198 -19.84 -2.49 11.02
C GLU A 198 -19.26 -2.67 9.61
N PHE A 199 -19.82 -2.02 8.59
CA PHE A 199 -19.32 -2.10 7.21
C PHE A 199 -18.39 -0.96 6.84
N GLN A 200 -18.57 0.22 7.46
CA GLN A 200 -17.80 1.41 7.11
C GLN A 200 -17.59 2.35 8.30
N THR A 201 -16.38 2.90 8.37
CA THR A 201 -15.95 3.96 9.29
C THR A 201 -14.99 4.90 8.54
N SER A 202 -14.67 6.05 9.13
CA SER A 202 -13.65 6.96 8.59
C SER A 202 -12.25 6.33 8.46
N TYR A 203 -12.02 5.17 9.08
CA TYR A 203 -10.77 4.42 8.99
C TYR A 203 -10.79 3.29 7.96
N THR A 204 -11.98 2.76 7.63
CA THR A 204 -12.13 1.56 6.79
C THR A 204 -12.73 1.83 5.42
N THR A 205 -13.30 3.02 5.18
CA THR A 205 -13.93 3.34 3.90
C THR A 205 -12.95 3.60 2.76
N ASN A 206 -13.34 3.36 1.51
CA ASN A 206 -12.65 3.90 0.32
C ASN A 206 -13.18 5.26 -0.14
N GLU A 207 -14.16 5.84 0.55
CA GLU A 207 -14.72 7.14 0.21
C GLU A 207 -13.63 8.22 0.16
N ILE A 208 -13.57 8.91 -0.97
CA ILE A 208 -12.92 10.20 -1.14
C ILE A 208 -14.03 11.25 -1.08
N PRO A 209 -14.24 11.88 0.09
CA PRO A 209 -15.38 12.75 0.31
C PRO A 209 -15.17 14.15 -0.30
N TRP A 210 -13.95 14.46 -0.76
CA TRP A 210 -13.59 15.67 -1.48
C TRP A 210 -12.35 15.43 -2.36
N ALA A 211 -12.45 15.75 -3.65
CA ALA A 211 -11.35 15.80 -4.60
C ALA A 211 -11.45 17.08 -5.45
N GLY A 212 -10.40 17.90 -5.38
CA GLY A 212 -10.38 19.25 -5.97
C GLY A 212 -9.73 19.34 -7.35
N SER A 213 -10.10 20.37 -8.09
CA SER A 213 -9.59 20.70 -9.42
C SER A 213 -8.80 22.00 -9.40
N GLY A 214 -7.79 22.07 -10.25
CA GLY A 214 -7.05 23.30 -10.53
C GLY A 214 -7.88 24.33 -11.31
N ARG A 215 -7.25 25.46 -11.63
CA ARG A 215 -7.87 26.58 -12.35
C ARG A 215 -8.34 26.22 -13.76
N ASP A 216 -7.65 25.29 -14.41
CA ASP A 216 -7.98 24.74 -15.72
C ASP A 216 -9.14 23.73 -15.68
N GLY A 217 -9.68 23.45 -14.49
CA GLY A 217 -10.75 22.47 -14.31
C GLY A 217 -10.27 21.02 -14.43
N ALA A 218 -8.94 20.79 -14.38
CA ALA A 218 -8.36 19.46 -14.34
C ALA A 218 -8.02 19.05 -12.91
N GLY A 219 -8.04 17.75 -12.65
CA GLY A 219 -7.64 17.17 -11.37
C GLY A 219 -7.37 15.67 -11.51
N SER A 220 -6.73 15.12 -10.49
CA SER A 220 -6.42 13.69 -10.42
C SER A 220 -6.26 13.26 -8.97
N VAL A 221 -6.68 12.04 -8.67
CA VAL A 221 -6.50 11.42 -7.36
C VAL A 221 -6.30 9.92 -7.50
N ALA A 222 -5.49 9.33 -6.62
CA ALA A 222 -5.42 7.90 -6.47
C ALA A 222 -6.59 7.40 -5.61
N PHE A 223 -7.31 6.40 -6.10
CA PHE A 223 -8.48 5.80 -5.44
C PHE A 223 -8.17 4.37 -5.05
N GLU A 224 -8.33 4.03 -3.76
CA GLU A 224 -8.18 2.66 -3.28
C GLU A 224 -9.41 1.84 -3.64
N THR A 225 -9.24 0.82 -4.48
CA THR A 225 -10.28 -0.16 -4.73
C THR A 225 -10.35 -1.18 -3.60
N HIS A 226 -11.52 -1.40 -3.04
CA HIS A 226 -11.78 -2.43 -2.05
C HIS A 226 -12.41 -3.65 -2.68
N THR A 227 -11.92 -4.81 -2.26
CA THR A 227 -12.53 -6.12 -2.54
C THR A 227 -13.35 -6.57 -1.33
N ALA A 228 -14.01 -7.73 -1.43
CA ALA A 228 -14.74 -8.34 -0.33
C ALA A 228 -13.86 -8.61 0.91
N LEU A 229 -12.53 -8.64 0.77
CA LEU A 229 -11.59 -8.79 1.89
C LEU A 229 -11.41 -7.49 2.70
N GLN A 230 -11.46 -6.32 2.04
CA GLN A 230 -11.31 -5.03 2.70
C GLN A 230 -12.67 -4.46 3.13
N SER A 231 -13.68 -4.64 2.29
CA SER A 231 -15.05 -4.20 2.54
C SER A 231 -16.03 -5.34 2.22
N ILE A 232 -16.38 -6.11 3.25
CA ILE A 232 -17.42 -7.15 3.15
C ILE A 232 -18.78 -6.55 2.77
N GLY A 233 -18.97 -5.25 3.01
CA GLY A 233 -20.17 -4.50 2.65
C GLY A 233 -20.36 -4.37 1.15
N LEU A 234 -19.27 -4.30 0.38
CA LEU A 234 -19.30 -4.17 -1.08
C LEU A 234 -19.25 -5.52 -1.80
N GLY A 235 -18.55 -6.52 -1.26
CA GLY A 235 -18.47 -7.85 -1.90
C GLY A 235 -17.75 -7.90 -3.26
N CYS A 236 -17.05 -6.83 -3.66
CA CYS A 236 -16.33 -6.79 -4.94
C CYS A 236 -15.28 -7.91 -5.04
N GLY A 237 -15.17 -8.54 -6.20
CA GLY A 237 -14.24 -9.65 -6.42
C GLY A 237 -14.64 -10.98 -5.77
N ALA A 238 -15.73 -11.06 -5.00
CA ALA A 238 -16.23 -12.34 -4.51
C ALA A 238 -16.44 -13.31 -5.68
N ALA A 239 -15.97 -14.56 -5.55
CA ALA A 239 -16.05 -15.52 -6.64
C ALA A 239 -17.51 -15.81 -7.02
N VAL A 240 -17.83 -15.61 -8.30
CA VAL A 240 -19.10 -15.97 -8.93
C VAL A 240 -18.83 -17.16 -9.86
N GLY A 241 -19.49 -18.28 -9.60
CA GLY A 241 -19.20 -19.56 -10.27
C GLY A 241 -18.21 -20.43 -9.50
N ALA A 242 -17.61 -21.42 -10.16
CA ALA A 242 -16.70 -22.38 -9.54
C ALA A 242 -15.51 -22.75 -10.44
N GLY A 243 -14.39 -23.12 -9.80
CA GLY A 243 -13.17 -23.58 -10.49
C GLY A 243 -12.49 -22.49 -11.32
N ALA A 244 -11.75 -22.89 -12.35
CA ALA A 244 -10.98 -22.00 -13.22
C ALA A 244 -11.84 -21.04 -14.08
N SER A 245 -13.17 -21.20 -14.08
CA SER A 245 -14.12 -20.32 -14.77
C SER A 245 -14.80 -19.32 -13.83
N ALA A 246 -14.42 -19.29 -12.55
CA ALA A 246 -14.95 -18.32 -11.61
C ALA A 246 -14.55 -16.89 -12.05
N THR A 247 -15.50 -15.95 -11.94
CA THR A 247 -15.27 -14.53 -12.19
C THR A 247 -15.44 -13.75 -10.90
N GLY A 248 -14.72 -12.65 -10.71
CA GLY A 248 -14.95 -11.78 -9.56
C GLY A 248 -16.23 -10.97 -9.71
N ALA A 249 -17.00 -10.84 -8.63
CA ALA A 249 -18.17 -9.98 -8.59
C ALA A 249 -17.78 -8.53 -8.97
N PRO A 250 -18.50 -7.88 -9.91
CA PRO A 250 -18.19 -6.52 -10.30
C PRO A 250 -18.69 -5.52 -9.25
N CYS A 251 -18.11 -4.33 -9.29
CA CYS A 251 -18.59 -3.17 -8.54
C CYS A 251 -18.62 -1.94 -9.44
N TRP A 252 -18.99 -0.80 -8.87
CA TRP A 252 -19.01 0.48 -9.54
C TRP A 252 -18.07 1.45 -8.82
N LEU A 253 -17.31 2.21 -9.59
CA LEU A 253 -16.72 3.48 -9.13
C LEU A 253 -17.72 4.58 -9.46
N VAL A 254 -18.07 5.39 -8.47
CA VAL A 254 -19.03 6.48 -8.62
C VAL A 254 -18.34 7.80 -8.36
N VAL A 255 -18.64 8.78 -9.21
CA VAL A 255 -18.18 10.16 -9.10
C VAL A 255 -19.38 11.09 -9.04
N VAL A 256 -19.59 11.73 -7.89
CA VAL A 256 -20.66 12.72 -7.70
C VAL A 256 -20.06 14.13 -7.82
N PRO A 257 -20.37 14.89 -8.89
CA PRO A 257 -19.90 16.26 -9.02
C PRO A 257 -20.71 17.19 -8.12
N ARG A 258 -20.02 18.05 -7.36
CA ARG A 258 -20.62 19.01 -6.43
C ARG A 258 -20.32 20.44 -6.87
N GLY A 259 -21.36 21.25 -7.01
CA GLY A 259 -21.28 22.64 -7.47
C GLY A 259 -20.87 23.63 -6.38
N VAL A 260 -21.40 24.85 -6.42
CA VAL A 260 -21.16 25.89 -5.41
C VAL A 260 -21.98 25.66 -4.13
N ASN A 261 -23.20 25.14 -4.29
CA ASN A 261 -24.13 24.87 -3.20
C ASN A 261 -25.10 23.76 -3.61
N ASP A 262 -25.69 23.10 -2.60
CA ASP A 262 -26.77 22.14 -2.84
C ASP A 262 -28.07 22.86 -3.21
N VAL A 263 -28.97 22.13 -3.87
CA VAL A 263 -30.30 22.65 -4.24
C VAL A 263 -31.05 23.08 -2.97
N GLY A 264 -31.41 24.36 -2.92
CA GLY A 264 -32.14 24.94 -1.79
C GLY A 264 -31.28 25.35 -0.59
N GLU A 265 -29.96 25.20 -0.67
CA GLU A 265 -29.02 25.54 0.40
C GLU A 265 -28.05 26.65 -0.04
N THR A 266 -27.44 27.34 0.91
CA THR A 266 -26.45 28.40 0.63
C THR A 266 -25.03 27.87 0.45
N GLN A 267 -24.80 26.61 0.80
CA GLN A 267 -23.50 25.93 0.74
C GLN A 267 -23.71 24.43 0.48
N ASN A 268 -22.64 23.70 0.19
CA ASN A 268 -22.71 22.23 0.11
C ASN A 268 -22.74 21.63 1.52
N SER A 269 -23.88 21.15 1.96
CA SER A 269 -24.11 20.59 3.30
C SER A 269 -24.92 19.29 3.29
N SER A 270 -25.64 19.01 2.21
CA SER A 270 -26.48 17.84 2.01
C SER A 270 -25.69 16.64 1.45
N SER A 271 -26.19 15.44 1.74
CA SER A 271 -25.64 14.18 1.24
C SER A 271 -25.46 14.19 -0.28
N GLY A 272 -24.34 13.66 -0.77
CA GLY A 272 -24.15 13.34 -2.19
C GLY A 272 -25.07 12.22 -2.69
N LEU A 273 -25.64 11.41 -1.78
CA LEU A 273 -26.60 10.37 -2.14
C LEU A 273 -28.04 10.87 -2.25
N PHE A 274 -28.36 12.08 -1.79
CA PHE A 274 -29.69 12.67 -2.01
C PHE A 274 -29.92 12.90 -3.49
N TRP A 275 -31.16 12.73 -3.94
CA TRP A 275 -31.46 12.58 -5.37
C TRP A 275 -31.01 13.77 -6.20
N ASP A 276 -31.18 14.99 -5.67
CA ASP A 276 -30.79 16.23 -6.34
C ASP A 276 -29.29 16.27 -6.70
N ASN A 277 -28.45 15.60 -5.91
CA ASN A 277 -27.01 15.43 -6.16
C ASN A 277 -26.72 14.14 -6.95
N TRP A 278 -27.33 13.02 -6.54
CA TRP A 278 -27.09 11.69 -7.10
C TRP A 278 -27.43 11.58 -8.59
N LYS A 279 -28.48 12.28 -9.05
CA LYS A 279 -28.92 12.21 -10.46
C LYS A 279 -27.79 12.57 -11.44
N HIS A 280 -26.84 13.41 -11.02
CA HIS A 280 -25.67 13.86 -11.77
C HIS A 280 -24.43 12.95 -11.64
N ALA A 281 -24.51 11.87 -10.88
CA ALA A 281 -23.36 10.99 -10.65
C ALA A 281 -22.93 10.25 -11.93
N LEU A 282 -21.63 10.25 -12.21
CA LEU A 282 -21.02 9.41 -13.24
C LEU A 282 -20.59 8.09 -12.62
N ALA A 283 -20.72 6.99 -13.36
CA ALA A 283 -20.37 5.67 -12.90
C ALA A 283 -19.55 4.89 -13.93
N VAL A 284 -18.55 4.16 -13.43
CA VAL A 284 -17.68 3.28 -14.20
C VAL A 284 -17.75 1.89 -13.59
N ARG A 285 -18.03 0.87 -14.42
CA ARG A 285 -18.07 -0.52 -13.95
C ARG A 285 -16.65 -1.03 -13.75
N LEU A 286 -16.40 -1.63 -12.61
CA LEU A 286 -15.12 -2.20 -12.18
C LEU A 286 -15.22 -3.72 -12.18
N GLN A 287 -14.28 -4.39 -12.86
CA GLN A 287 -14.19 -5.85 -12.93
C GLN A 287 -12.98 -6.32 -12.13
N PHE A 288 -13.24 -7.15 -11.12
CA PHE A 288 -12.24 -7.66 -10.20
C PHE A 288 -11.86 -9.11 -10.54
N ARG A 289 -10.63 -9.48 -10.22
CA ARG A 289 -10.24 -10.89 -10.18
C ARG A 289 -11.02 -11.63 -9.09
N PRO A 290 -11.39 -12.91 -9.29
CA PRO A 290 -12.10 -13.68 -8.28
C PRO A 290 -11.22 -13.93 -7.06
N ILE A 291 -11.77 -13.69 -5.87
CA ILE A 291 -11.11 -14.04 -4.61
C ILE A 291 -11.24 -15.55 -4.38
N GLY A 292 -10.11 -16.23 -4.14
CA GLY A 292 -10.09 -17.55 -3.51
C GLY A 292 -10.42 -18.76 -4.41
N ALA A 293 -10.31 -18.66 -5.74
CA ALA A 293 -10.73 -19.74 -6.64
C ALA A 293 -9.76 -20.01 -7.80
N HIS A 294 -8.59 -20.59 -7.52
CA HIS A 294 -7.62 -20.88 -8.59
C HIS A 294 -7.03 -22.30 -8.61
N CYS A 295 -6.88 -22.96 -7.45
CA CYS A 295 -6.18 -24.24 -7.38
C CYS A 295 -7.15 -25.42 -7.21
N ALA A 296 -6.82 -26.56 -7.81
CA ALA A 296 -7.58 -27.80 -7.63
C ALA A 296 -7.54 -28.26 -6.16
N ILE A 297 -8.68 -28.74 -5.65
CA ILE A 297 -8.76 -29.34 -4.30
C ILE A 297 -7.81 -30.55 -4.25
N GLY A 298 -6.92 -30.57 -3.25
CA GLY A 298 -5.93 -31.64 -3.06
C GLY A 298 -4.60 -31.44 -3.81
N ALA A 299 -4.37 -30.29 -4.43
CA ALA A 299 -3.05 -29.93 -4.95
C ALA A 299 -2.00 -29.92 -3.83
N ALA A 300 -0.78 -30.37 -4.13
CA ALA A 300 0.29 -30.44 -3.16
C ALA A 300 0.70 -29.02 -2.72
N GLU A 301 0.92 -28.80 -1.42
CA GLU A 301 1.40 -27.52 -0.90
C GLU A 301 2.93 -27.52 -0.77
N ARG A 302 3.55 -26.40 -1.14
CA ARG A 302 4.99 -26.18 -1.11
C ARG A 302 5.25 -24.84 -0.47
N GLN A 303 6.03 -24.82 0.59
CA GLN A 303 6.33 -23.59 1.30
C GLN A 303 7.47 -22.83 0.61
N LEU A 304 7.29 -21.54 0.44
CA LEU A 304 8.30 -20.55 0.12
C LEU A 304 8.44 -19.63 1.33
N GLN A 305 9.65 -19.19 1.66
CA GLN A 305 9.85 -18.38 2.86
C GLN A 305 10.87 -17.27 2.63
N GLY A 306 10.59 -16.06 3.10
CA GLY A 306 11.57 -14.97 3.13
C GLY A 306 11.03 -13.69 2.51
N SER A 307 11.71 -13.20 1.48
CA SER A 307 11.58 -11.83 0.99
C SER A 307 10.18 -11.46 0.52
N GLU A 308 9.62 -10.41 1.11
CA GLU A 308 8.35 -9.83 0.68
C GLU A 308 8.44 -9.16 -0.70
N LEU A 309 9.64 -8.79 -1.16
CA LEU A 309 9.85 -8.06 -2.41
C LEU A 309 9.32 -8.80 -3.65
N VAL A 310 9.15 -10.13 -3.60
CA VAL A 310 8.62 -10.95 -4.70
C VAL A 310 7.19 -11.44 -4.44
N ALA A 311 6.55 -11.00 -3.35
CA ALA A 311 5.22 -11.47 -2.96
C ALA A 311 4.16 -11.17 -4.02
N ASN A 312 4.15 -9.96 -4.58
CA ASN A 312 3.19 -9.58 -5.63
C ASN A 312 3.38 -10.40 -6.91
N ALA A 313 4.63 -10.69 -7.31
CA ALA A 313 4.90 -11.56 -8.45
C ALA A 313 4.45 -13.01 -8.19
N ILE A 314 4.74 -13.57 -7.02
CA ILE A 314 4.28 -14.93 -6.66
C ILE A 314 2.76 -15.01 -6.65
N GLN A 315 2.07 -14.02 -6.07
CA GLN A 315 0.60 -13.96 -6.08
C GLN A 315 0.06 -13.95 -7.52
N SER A 316 0.70 -13.22 -8.43
CA SER A 316 0.36 -13.23 -9.86
C SER A 316 0.60 -14.60 -10.51
N TRP A 317 1.71 -15.27 -10.19
CA TRP A 317 2.07 -16.57 -10.79
C TRP A 317 1.26 -17.75 -10.28
N GLN A 318 0.81 -17.68 -9.02
CA GLN A 318 0.17 -18.77 -8.29
C GLN A 318 -1.01 -19.43 -9.03
N PRO A 319 -1.97 -18.68 -9.63
CA PRO A 319 -3.09 -19.27 -10.37
C PRO A 319 -2.64 -20.15 -11.54
N THR A 320 -1.60 -19.75 -12.27
CA THR A 320 -1.07 -20.56 -13.37
C THR A 320 -0.31 -21.75 -12.84
N LEU A 321 0.55 -21.55 -11.83
CA LEU A 321 1.39 -22.61 -11.24
C LEU A 321 0.58 -23.78 -10.65
N CYS A 322 -0.53 -23.50 -9.98
CA CYS A 322 -1.38 -24.55 -9.41
C CYS A 322 -2.46 -25.07 -10.38
N GLY A 323 -2.77 -24.33 -11.45
CA GLY A 323 -3.73 -24.75 -12.47
C GLY A 323 -3.19 -25.77 -13.49
N GLN A 324 -1.87 -25.95 -13.57
CA GLN A 324 -1.25 -26.97 -14.44
C GLN A 324 -1.50 -28.39 -13.92
N ALA A 325 -1.50 -29.38 -14.82
CA ALA A 325 -1.51 -30.79 -14.43
C ALA A 325 -0.28 -31.12 -13.57
N GLY A 326 -0.49 -31.63 -12.35
CA GLY A 326 0.58 -31.85 -11.37
C GLY A 326 1.12 -30.56 -10.73
N GLY A 327 0.41 -29.44 -10.88
CA GLY A 327 0.73 -28.17 -10.25
C GLY A 327 0.62 -28.22 -8.72
N ALA A 328 1.36 -27.32 -8.06
CA ALA A 328 1.41 -27.20 -6.62
C ALA A 328 0.95 -25.80 -6.17
N ILE A 329 0.44 -25.74 -4.93
CA ILE A 329 0.19 -24.48 -4.22
C ILE A 329 1.51 -24.03 -3.62
N TYR A 330 1.99 -22.83 -3.96
CA TYR A 330 3.20 -22.27 -3.37
C TYR A 330 2.83 -21.27 -2.28
N SER A 331 2.82 -21.74 -1.04
CA SER A 331 2.46 -20.96 0.14
C SER A 331 3.64 -20.07 0.52
N HIS A 332 3.56 -18.78 0.20
CA HIS A 332 4.62 -17.81 0.48
C HIS A 332 4.46 -17.20 1.87
N LEU A 333 5.42 -17.49 2.74
CA LEU A 333 5.54 -16.94 4.09
C LEU A 333 6.55 -15.79 4.09
N THR A 334 6.05 -14.55 4.07
CA THR A 334 6.90 -13.38 4.24
C THR A 334 7.49 -13.37 5.65
N SER A 335 8.81 -13.40 5.73
CA SER A 335 9.54 -13.43 7.00
C SER A 335 10.96 -12.94 6.79
N VAL A 336 11.71 -12.76 7.89
CA VAL A 336 13.10 -12.30 7.85
C VAL A 336 13.94 -13.18 6.91
N GLU A 337 14.49 -12.60 5.85
CA GLU A 337 15.20 -13.32 4.79
C GLU A 337 16.42 -14.07 5.33
N SER A 338 17.16 -13.46 6.26
CA SER A 338 18.30 -14.11 6.91
C SER A 338 17.92 -15.38 7.69
N ASN A 339 16.71 -15.46 8.26
CA ASN A 339 16.24 -16.68 8.92
C ASN A 339 15.84 -17.75 7.89
N ALA A 340 15.25 -17.33 6.76
CA ALA A 340 14.87 -18.23 5.68
C ALA A 340 16.10 -18.93 5.06
N VAL A 341 17.17 -18.18 4.77
CA VAL A 341 18.41 -18.78 4.24
C VAL A 341 19.11 -19.68 5.25
N VAL A 342 19.11 -19.32 6.54
CA VAL A 342 19.68 -20.18 7.60
C VAL A 342 18.90 -21.49 7.70
N ALA A 343 17.57 -21.44 7.65
CA ALA A 343 16.72 -22.63 7.65
C ALA A 343 16.98 -23.52 6.43
N ALA A 344 17.01 -22.93 5.23
CA ALA A 344 17.32 -23.63 3.98
C ALA A 344 18.72 -24.28 3.99
N ALA A 345 19.71 -23.62 4.62
CA ALA A 345 21.06 -24.14 4.71
C ALA A 345 21.16 -25.32 5.70
N ALA A 346 20.37 -25.28 6.78
CA ALA A 346 20.38 -26.29 7.83
C ALA A 346 19.65 -27.59 7.44
N ASP A 347 18.56 -27.49 6.69
CA ASP A 347 17.72 -28.64 6.33
C ASP A 347 17.39 -28.64 4.82
N PRO A 348 17.77 -29.68 4.06
CA PRO A 348 17.45 -29.77 2.65
C PRO A 348 15.95 -30.00 2.34
N SER A 349 15.11 -30.19 3.36
CA SER A 349 13.65 -30.22 3.26
C SER A 349 12.96 -28.93 3.72
N ALA A 350 13.73 -27.92 4.17
CA ALA A 350 13.19 -26.62 4.54
C ALA A 350 12.52 -25.92 3.34
N PRO A 351 11.64 -24.93 3.61
CA PRO A 351 11.06 -24.09 2.57
C PRO A 351 12.11 -23.49 1.63
N LEU A 352 11.74 -23.32 0.35
CA LEU A 352 12.59 -22.60 -0.61
C LEU A 352 12.75 -21.16 -0.13
N ALA A 353 13.99 -20.78 0.20
CA ALA A 353 14.27 -19.46 0.76
C ALA A 353 14.25 -18.39 -0.35
N LEU A 354 13.72 -17.23 -0.02
CA LEU A 354 13.66 -16.06 -0.89
C LEU A 354 14.47 -14.94 -0.24
N THR A 355 15.49 -14.42 -0.93
CA THR A 355 16.45 -13.48 -0.34
C THR A 355 17.12 -12.60 -1.39
N SER A 356 17.67 -11.46 -0.97
CA SER A 356 18.56 -10.61 -1.75
C SER A 356 20.00 -10.59 -1.19
N GLN A 357 20.27 -11.30 -0.10
CA GLN A 357 21.60 -11.44 0.51
C GLN A 357 22.02 -12.91 0.58
N PRO A 358 23.32 -13.22 0.50
CA PRO A 358 23.79 -14.60 0.66
C PRO A 358 23.67 -15.05 2.11
N LEU A 359 23.79 -16.36 2.34
CA LEU A 359 23.97 -16.89 3.69
C LEU A 359 25.26 -16.32 4.28
N PRO A 360 25.23 -15.68 5.47
CA PRO A 360 26.45 -15.31 6.15
C PRO A 360 27.22 -16.56 6.57
N VAL A 361 28.36 -16.82 5.93
CA VAL A 361 29.26 -17.94 6.25
C VAL A 361 30.53 -17.44 6.91
N ALA A 362 31.01 -18.16 7.93
CA ALA A 362 32.31 -17.89 8.54
C ALA A 362 33.46 -18.20 7.56
N ASP A 363 34.61 -17.57 7.76
CA ASP A 363 35.78 -17.77 6.90
C ASP A 363 36.14 -19.26 6.76
N GLY A 364 36.27 -19.71 5.52
CA GLY A 364 36.60 -21.10 5.17
C GLY A 364 35.41 -22.07 5.17
N GLN A 365 34.21 -21.65 5.58
CA GLN A 365 32.98 -22.43 5.40
C GLN A 365 32.42 -22.23 3.99
N LYS A 366 31.93 -23.32 3.40
CA LYS A 366 31.29 -23.26 2.08
C LYS A 366 29.79 -23.06 2.25
N ASP A 367 29.23 -22.09 1.53
CA ASP A 367 27.79 -21.94 1.39
C ASP A 367 27.17 -23.20 0.74
N PRO A 368 26.27 -23.93 1.43
CA PRO A 368 25.64 -25.12 0.90
C PRO A 368 24.48 -24.81 -0.06
N LEU A 369 24.07 -23.55 -0.18
CA LEU A 369 22.92 -23.14 -0.98
C LEU A 369 23.30 -22.87 -2.44
N ALA A 370 22.36 -23.16 -3.33
CA ALA A 370 22.38 -22.69 -4.70
C ALA A 370 21.34 -21.59 -4.88
N TYR A 371 21.73 -20.49 -5.52
CA TYR A 371 20.90 -19.28 -5.67
C TYR A 371 20.46 -19.08 -7.11
N ALA A 372 19.16 -19.11 -7.36
CA ALA A 372 18.54 -18.81 -8.65
C ALA A 372 17.95 -17.38 -8.64
N PRO A 373 18.45 -16.43 -9.45
CA PRO A 373 17.80 -15.12 -9.58
C PRO A 373 16.44 -15.27 -10.26
N ILE A 374 15.35 -14.91 -9.56
CA ILE A 374 13.98 -15.11 -10.04
C ILE A 374 13.23 -13.80 -10.34
N ALA A 375 13.67 -12.68 -9.78
CA ALA A 375 13.04 -11.38 -9.98
C ALA A 375 14.04 -10.23 -9.83
N LEU A 376 13.72 -9.10 -10.46
CA LEU A 376 14.43 -7.83 -10.31
C LEU A 376 13.41 -6.74 -9.95
N THR A 377 13.55 -6.17 -8.76
CA THR A 377 12.66 -5.15 -8.19
C THR A 377 13.48 -4.18 -7.32
N GLY A 378 12.94 -3.62 -6.25
CA GLY A 378 13.67 -2.77 -5.33
C GLY A 378 12.79 -2.14 -4.26
N LEU A 379 13.35 -1.15 -3.58
CA LEU A 379 12.65 -0.27 -2.65
C LEU A 379 12.52 1.13 -3.21
N SER A 380 11.48 1.86 -2.81
CA SER A 380 11.34 3.30 -3.07
C SER A 380 11.01 4.07 -1.79
N VAL A 381 11.22 5.38 -1.86
CA VAL A 381 10.54 6.32 -0.95
C VAL A 381 9.27 6.78 -1.64
N ALA A 382 8.12 6.25 -1.22
CA ALA A 382 6.82 6.67 -1.71
C ALA A 382 6.31 7.89 -0.95
N PHE A 383 5.54 8.75 -1.62
CA PHE A 383 4.96 9.93 -1.01
C PHE A 383 3.58 10.28 -1.58
N ALA A 384 2.75 10.84 -0.71
CA ALA A 384 1.48 11.49 -1.02
C ALA A 384 1.48 12.82 -0.25
N VAL A 385 1.89 13.89 -0.92
CA VAL A 385 2.06 15.22 -0.32
C VAL A 385 1.33 16.24 -1.16
N ASP A 386 0.32 16.87 -0.57
CA ASP A 386 -0.43 17.95 -1.22
C ASP A 386 0.15 19.32 -0.89
N ARG A 387 0.09 20.22 -1.86
CA ARG A 387 0.46 21.62 -1.68
C ARG A 387 -0.46 22.29 -0.68
N THR A 388 0.08 23.19 0.13
CA THR A 388 -0.71 24.02 1.05
C THR A 388 -0.94 25.41 0.47
N ALA A 389 -1.71 26.24 1.18
CA ALA A 389 -1.68 27.67 0.92
C ALA A 389 -0.24 28.20 1.10
N PRO A 390 0.21 29.17 0.28
CA PRO A 390 1.53 29.73 0.43
C PRO A 390 1.68 30.38 1.81
N ASN A 391 2.78 30.11 2.50
CA ASN A 391 3.10 30.69 3.81
C ASN A 391 3.75 32.08 3.71
N SER A 392 3.93 32.60 2.49
CA SER A 392 4.59 33.87 2.21
C SER A 392 3.82 34.68 1.16
N SER A 393 3.72 35.99 1.39
CA SER A 393 3.18 36.96 0.42
C SER A 393 4.10 37.17 -0.80
N THR A 394 5.32 36.63 -0.78
CA THR A 394 6.29 36.68 -1.89
C THR A 394 6.18 35.50 -2.85
N ALA A 395 5.24 34.58 -2.63
CA ALA A 395 5.04 33.43 -3.51
C ALA A 395 4.64 33.87 -4.94
N PRO A 396 5.25 33.32 -6.01
CA PRO A 396 4.88 33.61 -7.39
C PRO A 396 3.41 33.28 -7.68
N GLY A 397 2.85 33.97 -8.68
CA GLY A 397 1.42 33.93 -9.04
C GLY A 397 0.82 32.56 -9.43
N GLY A 398 1.61 31.49 -9.54
CA GLY A 398 1.14 30.13 -9.80
C GLY A 398 1.18 29.18 -8.59
N VAL A 399 1.81 29.56 -7.47
CA VAL A 399 1.91 28.71 -6.27
C VAL A 399 0.55 28.58 -5.60
N ALA A 400 -0.11 29.71 -5.34
CA ALA A 400 -1.44 29.75 -4.73
C ALA A 400 -2.51 29.05 -5.58
N GLU A 401 -2.32 29.00 -6.90
CA GLU A 401 -3.24 28.37 -7.84
C GLU A 401 -3.18 26.83 -7.80
N ARG A 402 -2.08 26.27 -7.29
CA ARG A 402 -1.87 24.82 -7.16
C ARG A 402 -2.08 24.32 -5.73
N THR A 403 -2.50 25.18 -4.80
CA THR A 403 -2.86 24.80 -3.44
C THR A 403 -3.88 23.65 -3.45
N ASN A 404 -3.69 22.66 -2.57
CA ASN A 404 -4.43 21.41 -2.50
C ASN A 404 -4.27 20.46 -3.71
N LEU A 405 -3.31 20.69 -4.61
CA LEU A 405 -2.92 19.71 -5.64
C LEU A 405 -1.66 18.92 -5.21
N PRO A 406 -1.55 17.63 -5.59
CA PRO A 406 -0.45 16.77 -5.17
C PRO A 406 0.88 17.17 -5.80
N PHE A 407 1.96 17.15 -5.02
CA PHE A 407 3.30 17.05 -5.58
C PHE A 407 3.44 15.71 -6.29
N THR A 408 4.04 15.73 -7.48
CA THR A 408 4.26 14.54 -8.31
C THR A 408 5.75 14.23 -8.49
N GLN A 409 6.63 15.10 -7.97
CA GLN A 409 8.07 14.96 -8.05
C GLN A 409 8.72 15.30 -6.72
N MET A 410 9.64 14.44 -6.31
CA MET A 410 10.50 14.62 -5.14
C MET A 410 11.86 14.03 -5.48
N LYS A 411 12.93 14.72 -5.08
CA LYS A 411 14.32 14.28 -5.21
C LYS A 411 14.93 14.14 -3.83
N LEU A 412 15.63 13.04 -3.59
CA LEU A 412 16.30 12.77 -2.31
C LEU A 412 17.75 12.32 -2.55
N THR A 413 18.64 12.82 -1.70
CA THR A 413 20.03 12.36 -1.61
C THR A 413 20.16 11.30 -0.51
N PRO A 414 21.24 10.50 -0.52
CA PRO A 414 21.62 9.64 0.60
C PRO A 414 21.60 10.36 1.96
N ARG A 415 22.13 11.60 2.03
CA ARG A 415 22.14 12.40 3.26
C ARG A 415 20.74 12.79 3.72
N LEU A 416 19.83 13.15 2.81
CA LEU A 416 18.44 13.45 3.16
C LEU A 416 17.69 12.22 3.69
N ILE A 417 17.91 11.04 3.09
CA ILE A 417 17.36 9.79 3.63
C ILE A 417 17.94 9.49 5.01
N ALA A 418 19.25 9.69 5.21
CA ALA A 418 19.87 9.53 6.54
C ALA A 418 19.18 10.44 7.58
N LYS A 419 19.02 11.73 7.30
CA LYS A 419 18.32 12.69 8.19
C LYS A 419 16.91 12.23 8.55
N LEU A 420 16.16 11.69 7.59
CA LEU A 420 14.79 11.18 7.78
C LEU A 420 14.71 9.89 8.60
N LEU A 421 15.76 9.05 8.58
CA LEU A 421 15.81 7.77 9.29
C LEU A 421 16.44 7.87 10.68
N THR A 422 17.17 8.94 10.98
CA THR A 422 17.91 9.11 12.25
C THR A 422 17.27 10.09 13.22
N SER A 423 15.99 10.40 13.07
CA SER A 423 15.27 11.35 13.94
C SER A 423 16.05 12.67 14.19
N SER A 424 16.68 13.20 13.14
CA SER A 424 17.55 14.38 13.26
C SER A 424 16.79 15.71 13.09
N TYR A 425 15.60 15.68 12.50
CA TYR A 425 14.74 16.86 12.38
C TYR A 425 14.03 17.18 13.70
N VAL A 426 13.79 18.45 14.01
CA VAL A 426 13.15 18.84 15.29
C VAL A 426 11.77 18.22 15.48
N GLU A 427 10.96 18.15 14.42
CA GLU A 427 9.60 17.60 14.48
C GLU A 427 9.56 16.06 14.45
N SER A 428 10.71 15.40 14.24
CA SER A 428 10.82 13.94 14.33
C SER A 428 10.79 13.44 15.78
N LEU A 429 11.05 14.34 16.74
CA LEU A 429 11.04 14.07 18.17
C LEU A 429 9.69 14.45 18.81
N PRO A 430 9.24 13.74 19.86
CA PRO A 430 7.92 13.93 20.47
C PRO A 430 7.67 15.38 20.89
N TYR A 431 6.41 15.82 20.80
CA TYR A 431 6.02 17.13 21.29
C TYR A 431 6.23 17.24 22.81
N GLY A 432 6.75 18.37 23.29
CA GLY A 432 6.99 18.62 24.71
C GLY A 432 8.21 17.91 25.32
N ALA A 433 8.90 17.06 24.57
CA ALA A 433 10.17 16.47 25.02
C ALA A 433 11.31 17.51 25.06
N ASP A 434 12.34 17.26 25.88
CA ASP A 434 13.58 18.03 25.87
C ASP A 434 14.42 17.65 24.65
N LYS A 435 14.55 18.56 23.69
CA LYS A 435 15.23 18.34 22.40
C LYS A 435 16.63 18.96 22.36
N THR A 436 17.21 19.25 23.52
CA THR A 436 18.53 19.90 23.61
C THR A 436 19.66 19.06 23.01
N GLU A 437 19.50 17.74 22.92
CA GLU A 437 20.49 16.83 22.31
C GLU A 437 20.72 17.10 20.80
N ILE A 438 19.72 17.61 20.10
CA ILE A 438 19.84 18.10 18.70
C ILE A 438 20.01 19.63 18.63
N GLY A 439 20.26 20.28 19.77
CA GLY A 439 20.50 21.72 19.88
C GLY A 439 19.24 22.60 19.88
N TYR A 440 18.04 22.02 19.88
CA TYR A 440 16.79 22.78 19.95
C TYR A 440 16.48 23.18 21.39
N LYS A 441 16.23 24.47 21.64
CA LYS A 441 15.83 24.99 22.96
C LYS A 441 14.39 25.48 22.96
N ASP A 442 14.07 26.37 22.02
CA ASP A 442 12.74 26.96 21.85
C ASP A 442 12.62 27.57 20.44
N ASN A 443 11.46 28.11 20.08
CA ASN A 443 11.23 28.73 18.77
C ASN A 443 12.12 29.96 18.50
N ALA A 444 12.58 30.66 19.54
CA ALA A 444 13.47 31.81 19.41
C ALA A 444 14.95 31.37 19.26
N ASN A 445 15.28 30.18 19.75
CA ASN A 445 16.60 29.56 19.72
C ASN A 445 16.51 28.12 19.19
N PRO A 446 16.14 27.93 17.90
CA PRO A 446 15.80 26.62 17.35
C PRO A 446 17.02 25.70 17.13
N GLY A 447 18.24 26.22 17.26
CA GLY A 447 19.46 25.48 16.90
C GLY A 447 19.70 25.46 15.38
N SER A 448 20.56 24.56 14.92
CA SER A 448 20.93 24.43 13.50
C SER A 448 20.18 23.33 12.76
N ASN A 449 19.52 22.41 13.47
CA ASN A 449 18.74 21.36 12.84
C ASN A 449 17.42 21.93 12.31
N ALA A 450 17.12 21.64 11.04
CA ALA A 450 15.86 22.06 10.44
C ALA A 450 14.65 21.42 11.16
N TYR A 451 13.49 22.07 11.08
CA TYR A 451 12.28 21.53 11.69
C TYR A 451 11.83 20.22 11.03
N ASN A 452 11.90 20.18 9.69
CA ASN A 452 11.50 19.05 8.86
C ASN A 452 12.14 19.15 7.46
N LEU A 453 11.88 18.17 6.60
CA LEU A 453 12.40 18.08 5.24
C LEU A 453 12.05 19.28 4.36
N ALA A 454 10.82 19.79 4.43
CA ALA A 454 10.38 20.94 3.61
C ALA A 454 11.06 22.25 4.04
N GLU A 455 11.61 22.29 5.26
CA GLU A 455 12.39 23.42 5.79
C GLU A 455 13.89 23.28 5.57
N ASP A 456 14.35 22.08 5.22
CA ASP A 456 15.75 21.76 5.05
C ASP A 456 16.31 22.43 3.77
N PRO A 457 17.30 23.34 3.89
CA PRO A 457 17.96 23.93 2.73
C PRO A 457 18.61 22.90 1.80
N ASP A 458 19.05 21.76 2.32
CA ASP A 458 19.59 20.64 1.55
C ASP A 458 18.54 20.11 0.57
N PHE A 459 17.32 19.84 1.08
CA PHE A 459 16.18 19.40 0.27
C PHE A 459 15.74 20.47 -0.73
N ARG A 460 15.63 21.72 -0.29
CA ARG A 460 15.21 22.86 -1.14
C ARG A 460 16.19 23.13 -2.28
N SER A 461 17.48 22.85 -2.09
CA SER A 461 18.50 23.10 -3.11
C SER A 461 18.39 22.22 -4.35
N ILE A 462 17.76 21.05 -4.23
CA ILE A 462 17.65 20.05 -5.31
C ILE A 462 16.22 19.83 -5.82
N ASN A 463 15.20 20.38 -5.14
CA ASN A 463 13.79 20.20 -5.47
C ASN A 463 13.17 21.45 -6.12
N ASP A 464 11.93 21.31 -6.61
CA ASP A 464 11.17 22.42 -7.19
C ASP A 464 11.07 23.60 -6.20
N ALA A 465 11.26 24.82 -6.69
CA ALA A 465 11.20 26.03 -5.88
C ALA A 465 9.83 26.23 -5.18
N ASP A 466 8.78 25.57 -5.66
CA ASP A 466 7.46 25.54 -5.06
C ASP A 466 7.47 25.03 -3.62
N TRP A 467 8.35 24.07 -3.28
CA TRP A 467 8.47 23.49 -1.93
C TRP A 467 8.76 24.54 -0.85
N GLN A 468 9.52 25.60 -1.18
CA GLN A 468 9.91 26.62 -0.19
C GLN A 468 8.73 27.51 0.25
N TYR A 469 7.66 27.57 -0.55
CA TYR A 469 6.49 28.40 -0.27
C TYR A 469 5.40 27.63 0.47
N GLN A 470 5.58 26.33 0.70
CA GLN A 470 4.58 25.51 1.36
C GLN A 470 4.70 25.61 2.89
N GLY A 471 3.56 25.73 3.57
CA GLY A 471 3.43 25.65 5.02
C GLY A 471 3.43 24.21 5.54
N LEU A 472 4.33 23.36 5.03
CA LEU A 472 4.42 21.96 5.42
C LEU A 472 5.06 21.85 6.80
N ARG A 473 4.31 21.28 7.75
CA ARG A 473 4.66 21.15 9.17
C ARG A 473 4.22 19.80 9.72
N GLY A 474 4.89 19.39 10.78
CA GLY A 474 4.60 18.20 11.56
C GLY A 474 5.45 17.00 11.20
N LEU A 475 5.40 16.00 12.08
CA LEU A 475 6.15 14.74 12.04
C LEU A 475 6.18 14.07 10.66
N VAL A 476 5.09 14.17 9.90
CA VAL A 476 4.96 13.55 8.57
C VAL A 476 6.02 13.98 7.57
N PHE A 477 6.62 15.17 7.76
CA PHE A 477 7.72 15.70 6.94
C PHE A 477 9.09 15.53 7.59
N ALA A 478 9.14 15.00 8.81
CA ALA A 478 10.36 14.88 9.60
C ALA A 478 10.86 13.43 9.74
N GLY A 479 10.14 12.46 9.15
CA GLY A 479 10.60 11.07 9.10
C GLY A 479 9.76 10.20 8.17
N LEU A 480 10.28 9.02 7.84
CA LEU A 480 9.60 8.05 6.98
C LEU A 480 8.77 7.06 7.83
N LEU A 481 7.65 6.61 7.29
CA LEU A 481 7.07 5.34 7.72
C LEU A 481 8.00 4.22 7.22
N VAL A 482 8.40 3.33 8.12
CA VAL A 482 9.32 2.23 7.83
C VAL A 482 8.81 0.95 8.49
N PRO A 483 9.04 -0.23 7.91
CA PRO A 483 8.55 -1.47 8.48
C PRO A 483 9.29 -1.84 9.76
N GLN A 484 8.60 -2.58 10.62
CA GLN A 484 9.20 -3.23 11.78
C GLN A 484 9.94 -4.49 11.34
N GLY A 485 11.05 -4.79 12.01
CA GLY A 485 11.75 -6.07 11.85
C GLY A 485 12.95 -5.98 10.93
N ARG A 486 13.49 -7.17 10.63
CA ARG A 486 14.75 -7.34 9.90
C ARG A 486 14.45 -7.62 8.43
N SER A 487 15.12 -6.94 7.50
CA SER A 487 14.98 -7.15 6.06
C SER A 487 16.28 -6.93 5.29
N ASP A 488 16.43 -7.64 4.17
CA ASP A 488 17.51 -7.39 3.22
C ASP A 488 17.39 -5.98 2.59
N GLY A 489 16.16 -5.47 2.51
CA GLY A 489 15.85 -4.12 2.04
C GLY A 489 16.43 -3.01 2.92
N ALA A 490 16.37 -3.16 4.25
CA ALA A 490 17.01 -2.23 5.17
C ALA A 490 18.53 -2.21 4.99
N VAL A 491 19.16 -3.38 4.79
CA VAL A 491 20.60 -3.47 4.47
C VAL A 491 20.92 -2.69 3.20
N ALA A 492 20.10 -2.81 2.15
CA ALA A 492 20.30 -2.09 0.89
C ALA A 492 20.22 -0.56 1.08
N ILE A 493 19.25 -0.06 1.85
CA ILE A 493 19.14 1.38 2.16
C ILE A 493 20.35 1.86 2.95
N TRP A 494 20.79 1.15 4.00
CA TRP A 494 21.96 1.56 4.76
C TRP A 494 23.25 1.52 3.92
N LYS A 495 23.42 0.53 3.04
CA LYS A 495 24.54 0.49 2.08
C LYS A 495 24.50 1.67 1.11
N TYR A 496 23.33 2.02 0.59
CA TYR A 496 23.15 3.20 -0.26
C TYR A 496 23.51 4.50 0.46
N ILE A 497 23.09 4.65 1.71
CA ILE A 497 23.45 5.80 2.55
C ILE A 497 24.97 5.85 2.78
N LEU A 498 25.59 4.71 3.11
CA LEU A 498 27.03 4.63 3.41
C LEU A 498 27.93 4.80 2.19
N ALA A 499 27.44 4.59 0.98
CA ALA A 499 28.23 4.83 -0.23
C ALA A 499 28.50 6.33 -0.47
N ASP A 500 27.64 7.20 0.06
CA ASP A 500 27.77 8.64 -0.06
C ASP A 500 28.69 9.25 1.01
N ALA A 501 29.64 10.08 0.58
CA ALA A 501 30.60 10.69 1.49
C ALA A 501 29.94 11.69 2.46
N ASP A 502 28.99 12.48 1.95
CA ASP A 502 28.29 13.50 2.70
C ASP A 502 27.37 12.88 3.78
N ALA A 503 26.66 11.81 3.44
CA ALA A 503 25.83 11.07 4.38
C ALA A 503 26.67 10.38 5.46
N ARG A 504 27.81 9.78 5.10
CA ARG A 504 28.74 9.21 6.09
C ARG A 504 29.28 10.26 7.05
N ALA A 505 29.70 11.42 6.55
CA ALA A 505 30.17 12.52 7.39
C ALA A 505 29.07 12.98 8.35
N PHE A 506 27.84 13.16 7.85
CA PHE A 506 26.68 13.50 8.67
C PHE A 506 26.43 12.47 9.79
N LEU A 507 26.38 11.18 9.47
CA LEU A 507 26.19 10.10 10.45
C LEU A 507 27.34 10.01 11.46
N ASN A 508 28.56 10.36 11.05
CA ASN A 508 29.72 10.48 11.93
C ASN A 508 29.65 11.69 12.88
N GLY A 509 28.67 12.58 12.70
CA GLY A 509 28.38 13.75 13.54
C GLY A 509 28.91 15.08 13.01
N ASP A 510 29.49 15.09 11.81
CA ASP A 510 29.90 16.33 11.16
C ASP A 510 28.66 17.11 10.70
N PRO A 511 28.65 18.45 10.86
CA PRO A 511 27.55 19.25 10.35
C PRO A 511 27.51 19.18 8.82
N ASP A 512 26.30 19.16 8.26
CA ASP A 512 26.11 19.37 6.83
C ASP A 512 26.47 20.84 6.44
N PRO A 513 26.48 21.19 5.13
CA PRO A 513 26.82 22.55 4.69
C PRO A 513 25.96 23.67 5.28
N TRP A 514 24.80 23.35 5.88
CA TRP A 514 23.88 24.30 6.51
C TRP A 514 23.91 24.24 8.04
N GLY A 515 24.76 23.39 8.63
CA GLY A 515 24.97 23.29 10.07
C GLY A 515 24.13 22.21 10.76
N MET A 516 23.27 21.48 10.05
CA MET A 516 22.46 20.42 10.64
C MET A 516 23.34 19.22 11.00
N LYS A 517 23.12 18.63 12.18
CA LYS A 517 23.85 17.47 12.69
C LYS A 517 22.93 16.28 12.91
N VAL A 518 23.51 15.07 12.87
CA VAL A 518 22.79 13.84 13.23
C VAL A 518 22.34 13.90 14.68
N ASN A 519 21.18 13.31 14.99
CA ASN A 519 20.83 12.99 16.36
C ASN A 519 21.94 12.12 16.99
N PRO A 520 22.52 12.50 18.15
CA PRO A 520 23.66 11.81 18.74
C PRO A 520 23.45 10.31 18.93
N TRP A 521 22.24 9.86 19.27
CA TRP A 521 21.91 8.43 19.47
C TRP A 521 22.02 7.58 18.22
N PHE A 522 22.01 8.22 17.05
CA PHE A 522 22.17 7.57 15.76
C PHE A 522 23.58 7.76 15.18
N SER A 523 24.51 8.36 15.93
CA SER A 523 25.85 8.62 15.41
C SER A 523 26.65 7.32 15.27
N THR A 524 27.38 7.20 14.16
CA THR A 524 28.40 6.16 13.93
C THR A 524 29.71 6.46 14.65
N ASN A 525 29.81 7.60 15.33
CA ASN A 525 30.96 7.97 16.12
C ASN A 525 30.70 7.64 17.60
N PRO A 526 31.44 6.69 18.20
CA PRO A 526 31.21 6.30 19.60
C PRO A 526 31.50 7.42 20.60
N ARG A 527 32.22 8.47 20.19
CA ARG A 527 32.49 9.65 21.04
C ARG A 527 31.32 10.63 21.08
N ILE A 528 30.44 10.58 20.08
CA ILE A 528 29.24 11.43 19.99
C ILE A 528 28.02 10.66 20.47
N ASN A 529 27.96 9.35 20.19
CA ASN A 529 26.86 8.51 20.63
C ASN A 529 26.84 8.39 22.17
N PRO A 530 25.75 8.79 22.86
CA PRO A 530 25.69 8.76 24.32
C PRO A 530 25.86 7.37 24.94
N THR A 531 25.63 6.30 24.17
CA THR A 531 25.88 4.91 24.61
C THR A 531 27.37 4.56 24.70
N GLY A 532 28.26 5.41 24.18
CA GLY A 532 29.69 5.10 24.01
C GLY A 532 29.98 4.08 22.91
N THR A 533 28.96 3.65 22.15
CA THR A 533 29.05 2.67 21.07
C THR A 533 28.59 3.30 19.76
N ALA A 534 29.32 3.05 18.67
CA ALA A 534 28.91 3.49 17.35
C ALA A 534 27.60 2.80 16.92
N LEU A 535 26.73 3.52 16.20
CA LEU A 535 25.65 2.87 15.47
C LEU A 535 26.25 1.90 14.44
N GLY A 536 26.01 0.60 14.62
CA GLY A 536 26.55 -0.44 13.74
C GLY A 536 25.76 -0.55 12.44
N ILE A 537 26.22 0.10 11.37
CA ILE A 537 25.63 0.04 10.02
C ILE A 537 26.64 -0.51 8.98
N PRO A 538 26.18 -1.16 7.89
CA PRO A 538 24.77 -1.40 7.55
C PRO A 538 24.13 -2.45 8.47
N MET A 539 22.89 -2.19 8.86
CA MET A 539 22.07 -3.11 9.65
C MET A 539 20.85 -3.56 8.85
N ASP A 540 20.10 -4.52 9.37
CA ASP A 540 18.93 -5.09 8.69
C ASP A 540 17.60 -4.54 9.20
N ASN A 541 17.58 -3.46 9.99
CA ASN A 541 16.34 -2.85 10.47
C ASN A 541 16.43 -1.32 10.50
N TYR A 542 15.36 -0.66 11.01
CA TYR A 542 15.30 0.79 11.21
C TYR A 542 15.11 1.09 12.70
N PRO A 543 16.18 1.31 13.49
CA PRO A 543 16.04 1.45 14.94
C PRO A 543 15.38 2.78 15.33
N LYS A 544 14.60 2.79 16.42
CA LYS A 544 14.29 4.02 17.18
C LYS A 544 15.30 4.15 18.32
N ALA A 545 16.53 4.55 18.00
CA ALA A 545 17.68 4.45 18.91
C ALA A 545 17.67 5.45 20.07
N ASP A 546 17.00 6.58 19.89
CA ASP A 546 16.95 7.68 20.85
C ASP A 546 15.88 7.38 21.94
N PRO A 547 16.26 7.35 23.23
CA PRO A 547 15.37 7.06 24.36
C PRO A 547 14.50 8.26 24.76
N ILE A 548 14.48 9.36 23.98
CA ILE A 548 13.67 10.53 24.27
C ILE A 548 12.19 10.20 24.49
N GLU A 549 11.62 10.82 25.53
CA GLU A 549 10.20 10.76 25.85
C GLU A 549 9.66 12.16 26.13
N SER A 550 8.41 12.42 25.73
CA SER A 550 7.68 13.56 26.27
C SER A 550 7.35 13.31 27.75
N PRO A 551 7.33 14.34 28.59
CA PRO A 551 6.90 14.19 29.98
C PRO A 551 5.45 13.69 30.04
N ALA A 552 5.16 12.80 30.98
CA ALA A 552 3.79 12.40 31.30
C ALA A 552 3.03 13.57 31.93
N ASP A 553 1.78 13.80 31.50
CA ASP A 553 0.91 14.74 32.18
C ASP A 553 0.20 14.03 33.34
N LYS A 554 0.69 14.26 34.56
CA LYS A 554 0.13 13.66 35.78
C LYS A 554 -1.25 14.22 36.14
N THR A 555 -1.66 15.35 35.58
CA THR A 555 -2.96 15.97 35.86
C THR A 555 -4.08 15.34 35.04
N GLU A 556 -3.81 15.00 33.78
CA GLU A 556 -4.76 14.32 32.88
C GLU A 556 -4.54 12.80 32.80
N GLY A 557 -3.50 12.27 33.46
CA GLY A 557 -3.15 10.85 33.44
C GLY A 557 -2.54 10.38 32.12
N THR A 558 -2.06 11.31 31.29
CA THR A 558 -1.51 11.05 29.97
C THR A 558 -0.13 10.39 30.09
N PRO A 559 0.09 9.19 29.51
CA PRO A 559 1.38 8.51 29.56
C PRO A 559 2.45 9.23 28.72
N PRO A 560 3.75 8.98 28.99
CA PRO A 560 4.83 9.54 28.18
C PRO A 560 4.77 9.03 26.74
N ILE A 561 5.23 9.85 25.78
CA ILE A 561 5.29 9.51 24.36
C ILE A 561 6.75 9.34 23.97
N ASN A 562 7.14 8.11 23.63
CA ASN A 562 8.45 7.79 23.04
C ASN A 562 8.40 7.81 21.50
N LEU A 563 9.53 7.55 20.85
CA LEU A 563 9.62 7.54 19.38
C LEU A 563 8.73 6.50 18.69
N VAL A 564 8.45 5.35 19.32
CA VAL A 564 7.59 4.31 18.73
C VAL A 564 6.13 4.77 18.75
N THR A 565 5.68 5.36 19.87
CA THR A 565 4.34 5.95 19.97
C THR A 565 4.19 7.18 19.08
N TRP A 566 5.24 8.00 18.96
CA TRP A 566 5.24 9.21 18.13
C TRP A 566 5.23 8.90 16.64
N ARG A 567 6.14 8.01 16.17
CA ARG A 567 6.27 7.57 14.78
C ARG A 567 6.31 6.04 14.69
N PRO A 568 5.13 5.38 14.68
CA PRO A 568 5.02 3.94 14.63
C PRO A 568 5.66 3.32 13.37
N TYR A 569 6.01 2.05 13.46
CA TYR A 569 6.39 1.23 12.32
C TYR A 569 5.17 0.82 11.49
N THR A 570 5.40 0.52 10.21
CA THR A 570 4.47 -0.28 9.41
C THR A 570 4.73 -1.77 9.67
N ASN A 571 3.79 -2.63 9.31
CA ASN A 571 3.98 -4.08 9.46
C ASN A 571 5.01 -4.62 8.46
N ASP A 572 4.98 -4.08 7.24
CA ASP A 572 5.75 -4.54 6.09
C ASP A 572 5.86 -3.39 5.06
N TYR A 573 6.57 -3.62 3.94
CA TYR A 573 6.72 -2.61 2.90
C TYR A 573 5.39 -2.36 2.15
N ASP A 574 4.57 -3.39 1.92
CA ASP A 574 3.25 -3.26 1.26
C ASP A 574 2.31 -2.31 2.02
N SER A 575 2.24 -2.45 3.34
CA SER A 575 1.51 -1.55 4.24
C SER A 575 2.01 -0.11 4.13
N GLY A 576 3.32 0.07 3.92
CA GLY A 576 3.93 1.39 3.68
C GLY A 576 3.40 2.06 2.41
N GLY A 577 3.27 1.31 1.31
CA GLY A 577 2.66 1.79 0.07
C GLY A 577 1.16 2.09 0.24
N LYS A 578 0.43 1.18 0.90
CA LYS A 578 -1.01 1.33 1.15
C LYS A 578 -1.35 2.56 1.99
N LEU A 579 -0.62 2.78 3.09
CA LEU A 579 -0.83 3.93 3.97
C LEU A 579 -0.53 5.26 3.27
N THR A 580 0.45 5.27 2.37
CA THR A 580 0.74 6.42 1.50
C THR A 580 -0.43 6.72 0.57
N LEU A 581 -0.99 5.71 -0.12
CA LEU A 581 -2.20 5.88 -0.94
C LEU A 581 -3.36 6.46 -0.12
N GLN A 582 -3.59 5.93 1.08
CA GLN A 582 -4.68 6.36 1.94
C GLN A 582 -4.49 7.76 2.55
N GLY A 583 -3.29 8.33 2.50
CA GLY A 583 -2.97 9.57 3.21
C GLY A 583 -2.91 9.40 4.74
N ASP A 584 -2.69 8.17 5.22
CA ASP A 584 -2.61 7.84 6.64
C ASP A 584 -1.15 7.77 7.10
N ALA A 585 -0.68 8.82 7.78
CA ALA A 585 0.70 8.86 8.29
C ALA A 585 0.86 8.20 9.67
N LEU A 586 -0.14 7.44 10.15
CA LEU A 586 -0.19 6.84 11.49
C LEU A 586 0.02 7.85 12.61
N LEU A 587 -0.55 9.05 12.47
CA LEU A 587 -0.41 10.11 13.46
C LEU A 587 -1.18 9.78 14.74
N LEU A 588 -0.51 9.99 15.87
CA LEU A 588 -1.12 9.96 17.18
C LEU A 588 -2.27 10.99 17.24
N GLY A 589 -3.43 10.58 17.75
CA GLY A 589 -4.57 11.46 18.00
C GLY A 589 -4.54 12.05 19.41
N SER A 590 -5.59 12.79 19.76
CA SER A 590 -5.75 13.36 21.11
C SER A 590 -5.87 12.27 22.16
N TRP A 591 -5.42 12.57 23.38
CA TRP A 591 -5.67 11.77 24.58
C TRP A 591 -7.17 11.71 24.85
N ASP A 592 -7.72 10.51 25.02
CA ASP A 592 -9.10 10.26 25.43
C ASP A 592 -9.11 9.70 26.86
N PRO A 593 -9.34 10.53 27.88
CA PRO A 593 -9.42 10.10 29.27
C PRO A 593 -10.72 9.33 29.58
N GLN A 594 -11.71 9.32 28.68
CA GLN A 594 -13.01 8.66 28.86
C GLN A 594 -13.07 7.29 28.19
N ALA A 595 -12.09 6.94 27.34
CA ALA A 595 -11.94 5.59 26.84
C ALA A 595 -11.68 4.60 27.99
N SER A 596 -12.06 3.33 27.79
CA SER A 596 -11.82 2.25 28.76
C SER A 596 -10.96 1.14 28.13
N PRO A 597 -9.67 1.03 28.48
CA PRO A 597 -8.89 1.99 29.29
C PRO A 597 -8.62 3.33 28.54
N PRO A 598 -8.25 4.40 29.28
CA PRO A 598 -7.81 5.67 28.68
C PRO A 598 -6.68 5.45 27.68
N LYS A 599 -6.74 6.13 26.53
CA LYS A 599 -5.78 5.91 25.44
C LYS A 599 -5.65 7.14 24.55
N PHE A 600 -4.54 7.21 23.82
CA PHE A 600 -4.49 8.08 22.66
C PHE A 600 -5.41 7.52 21.55
N SER A 601 -6.22 8.40 20.98
CA SER A 601 -6.95 8.11 19.75
C SER A 601 -5.99 8.04 18.56
N LYS A 602 -6.51 7.63 17.39
CA LYS A 602 -5.78 7.69 16.13
C LYS A 602 -6.30 8.87 15.32
N THR A 603 -5.39 9.73 14.83
CA THR A 603 -5.76 10.77 13.88
C THR A 603 -6.28 10.13 12.59
N VAL A 604 -7.42 10.59 12.10
CA VAL A 604 -7.97 10.12 10.82
C VAL A 604 -7.00 10.44 9.68
N ARG A 605 -6.99 9.58 8.66
CA ARG A 605 -6.19 9.82 7.45
C ARG A 605 -6.46 11.19 6.85
N ARG A 606 -5.44 11.81 6.28
CA ARG A 606 -5.61 13.09 5.59
C ARG A 606 -6.22 12.84 4.22
N LEU A 607 -7.25 13.61 3.91
CA LEU A 607 -7.97 13.53 2.64
C LEU A 607 -7.13 14.12 1.50
N PRO A 608 -7.42 13.73 0.24
CA PRO A 608 -6.89 14.43 -0.93
C PRO A 608 -7.05 15.95 -0.82
N GLY A 609 -6.00 16.67 -1.18
CA GLY A 609 -5.81 18.10 -0.92
C GLY A 609 -5.11 18.43 0.40
N TYR A 610 -4.94 17.46 1.29
CA TYR A 610 -4.25 17.63 2.58
C TYR A 610 -3.29 16.49 2.89
N GLN A 611 -3.09 15.54 1.97
CA GLN A 611 -2.24 14.37 2.19
C GLN A 611 -0.82 14.81 2.53
N ALA A 612 -0.24 14.07 3.47
CA ALA A 612 1.10 14.30 3.95
C ALA A 612 1.63 12.99 4.50
N VAL A 613 2.09 12.10 3.62
CA VAL A 613 2.68 10.81 3.97
C VAL A 613 3.93 10.60 3.14
N MET A 614 4.96 10.07 3.79
CA MET A 614 6.14 9.51 3.14
C MET A 614 6.49 8.18 3.81
N SER A 615 6.77 7.17 3.01
CA SER A 615 7.10 5.81 3.48
C SER A 615 8.23 5.20 2.67
N VAL A 616 8.94 4.26 3.27
CA VAL A 616 9.71 3.27 2.51
C VAL A 616 8.76 2.13 2.17
N THR A 617 8.75 1.73 0.90
CA THR A 617 7.90 0.64 0.36
C THR A 617 8.67 -0.11 -0.73
N ASP A 618 8.21 -1.29 -1.13
CA ASP A 618 8.73 -2.00 -2.29
C ASP A 618 8.10 -1.46 -3.58
N LEU A 619 8.74 -1.74 -4.71
CA LEU A 619 8.27 -1.26 -6.02
C LEU A 619 6.99 -1.97 -6.48
N GLY A 620 6.76 -3.23 -6.09
CA GLY A 620 5.51 -3.92 -6.37
C GLY A 620 4.33 -3.22 -5.72
N ALA A 621 4.44 -2.88 -4.44
CA ALA A 621 3.45 -2.09 -3.72
C ALA A 621 3.34 -0.65 -4.24
N SER A 622 4.45 -0.02 -4.63
CA SER A 622 4.44 1.33 -5.21
C SER A 622 3.53 1.42 -6.43
N GLU A 623 3.70 0.50 -7.38
CA GLU A 623 2.90 0.45 -8.60
C GLU A 623 1.48 -0.05 -8.32
N ARG A 624 1.33 -1.11 -7.50
CA ARG A 624 0.01 -1.63 -7.10
C ARG A 624 -0.86 -0.54 -6.47
N TYR A 625 -0.31 0.33 -5.65
CA TYR A 625 -1.07 1.41 -5.00
C TYR A 625 -1.04 2.74 -5.76
N GLY A 626 -0.33 2.81 -6.90
CA GLY A 626 -0.25 4.01 -7.74
C GLY A 626 0.28 5.24 -6.99
N VAL A 627 1.21 5.04 -6.04
CA VAL A 627 1.79 6.12 -5.23
C VAL A 627 2.98 6.75 -5.93
N HIS A 628 3.18 8.05 -5.72
CA HIS A 628 4.37 8.73 -6.28
C HIS A 628 5.63 8.27 -5.55
N THR A 629 6.72 8.07 -6.30
CA THR A 629 8.02 7.67 -5.75
C THR A 629 9.05 8.77 -5.95
N ALA A 630 9.90 9.02 -4.95
CA ALA A 630 11.00 9.96 -5.09
C ALA A 630 12.07 9.44 -6.06
N ALA A 631 12.64 10.35 -6.86
CA ALA A 631 13.86 10.10 -7.61
C ALA A 631 15.07 10.18 -6.66
N LEU A 632 15.93 9.17 -6.70
CA LEU A 632 17.06 9.04 -5.78
C LEU A 632 18.37 9.38 -6.50
N LEU A 633 19.27 10.11 -5.84
CA LEU A 633 20.60 10.40 -6.37
C LEU A 633 21.43 9.11 -6.45
N ASN A 634 21.72 8.63 -7.65
CA ASN A 634 22.55 7.44 -7.83
C ASN A 634 24.06 7.78 -7.70
N PRO A 635 24.93 6.75 -7.62
CA PRO A 635 26.38 6.97 -7.48
C PRO A 635 27.04 7.71 -8.65
N ALA A 636 26.37 7.78 -9.82
CA ALA A 636 26.81 8.57 -10.97
C ALA A 636 26.42 10.07 -10.87
N GLY A 637 25.78 10.50 -9.77
CA GLY A 637 25.41 11.89 -9.53
C GLY A 637 24.11 12.34 -10.22
N THR A 638 23.23 11.39 -10.58
CA THR A 638 21.97 11.67 -11.28
C THR A 638 20.76 11.22 -10.48
N PHE A 639 19.66 11.98 -10.54
CA PHE A 639 18.41 11.60 -9.86
C PHE A 639 17.59 10.66 -10.75
N VAL A 640 17.41 9.42 -10.30
CA VAL A 640 16.77 8.36 -11.07
C VAL A 640 15.51 7.88 -10.37
N ALA A 641 14.40 7.82 -11.10
CA ALA A 641 13.14 7.23 -10.63
C ALA A 641 13.15 5.70 -10.85
N PRO A 642 12.42 4.91 -10.04
CA PRO A 642 12.34 3.46 -10.21
C PRO A 642 11.43 3.09 -11.39
N THR A 643 12.03 2.79 -12.53
CA THR A 643 11.32 2.38 -13.75
C THR A 643 11.89 1.05 -14.22
N THR A 644 11.17 0.30 -15.05
CA THR A 644 11.71 -0.93 -15.65
C THR A 644 13.07 -0.70 -16.34
N SER A 645 13.24 0.43 -17.03
CA SER A 645 14.52 0.79 -17.66
C SER A 645 15.63 1.03 -16.65
N SER A 646 15.38 1.78 -15.57
CA SER A 646 16.41 2.08 -14.58
C SER A 646 16.75 0.90 -13.68
N LEU A 647 15.80 0.00 -13.43
CA LEU A 647 16.06 -1.31 -12.81
C LEU A 647 16.96 -2.17 -13.70
N THR A 648 16.67 -2.22 -15.02
CA THR A 648 17.50 -2.95 -15.98
C THR A 648 18.91 -2.36 -16.08
N ALA A 649 19.03 -1.04 -16.09
CA ALA A 649 20.33 -0.36 -16.04
C ALA A 649 21.10 -0.68 -14.76
N ALA A 650 20.42 -0.73 -13.61
CA ALA A 650 21.04 -1.15 -12.35
C ALA A 650 21.49 -2.61 -12.39
N ALA A 651 20.70 -3.52 -12.96
CA ALA A 651 21.09 -4.91 -13.15
C ALA A 651 22.36 -5.08 -14.00
N ALA A 652 22.53 -4.25 -15.03
CA ALA A 652 23.76 -4.23 -15.84
C ALA A 652 24.99 -3.72 -15.08
N ALA A 653 24.80 -2.94 -14.01
CA ALA A 653 25.87 -2.43 -13.15
C ALA A 653 26.15 -3.31 -11.92
N MET A 654 25.41 -4.40 -11.71
CA MET A 654 25.58 -5.27 -10.56
C MET A 654 26.90 -6.03 -10.61
N THR A 655 27.50 -6.22 -9.43
CA THR A 655 28.76 -6.93 -9.25
C THR A 655 28.55 -8.24 -8.50
N PRO A 656 29.44 -9.24 -8.66
CA PRO A 656 29.38 -10.48 -7.89
C PRO A 656 29.43 -10.23 -6.39
N VAL A 657 28.60 -10.94 -5.62
CA VAL A 657 28.58 -10.84 -4.16
C VAL A 657 29.71 -11.70 -3.58
N ALA A 658 30.56 -11.09 -2.76
CA ALA A 658 31.66 -11.80 -2.10
C ALA A 658 31.14 -12.93 -1.21
N GLY A 659 31.81 -14.09 -1.25
CA GLY A 659 31.44 -15.26 -0.46
C GLY A 659 30.30 -16.12 -1.02
N SER A 660 29.66 -15.71 -2.12
CA SER A 660 28.59 -16.47 -2.78
C SER A 660 28.93 -16.79 -4.24
N SER A 661 28.56 -17.99 -4.68
CA SER A 661 28.66 -18.38 -6.10
C SER A 661 27.34 -18.12 -6.82
N GLY A 662 27.37 -17.23 -7.81
CA GLY A 662 26.24 -16.98 -8.72
C GLY A 662 25.28 -15.86 -8.29
N MET A 663 25.54 -15.20 -7.15
CA MET A 663 24.83 -13.98 -6.78
C MET A 663 25.55 -12.74 -7.27
N VAL A 664 24.76 -11.81 -7.81
CA VAL A 664 25.13 -10.42 -8.05
C VAL A 664 24.22 -9.50 -7.22
N ALA A 665 24.72 -8.32 -6.88
CA ALA A 665 23.94 -7.28 -6.21
C ALA A 665 24.34 -5.90 -6.73
N PHE A 666 23.45 -4.92 -6.58
CA PHE A 666 23.83 -3.53 -6.82
C PHE A 666 24.65 -3.06 -5.63
N ASP A 667 25.94 -2.80 -5.87
CA ASP A 667 26.84 -2.20 -4.89
C ASP A 667 27.01 -0.71 -5.21
N PRO A 668 26.39 0.20 -4.43
CA PRO A 668 26.45 1.63 -4.70
C PRO A 668 27.87 2.21 -4.57
N ALA A 669 28.81 1.51 -3.93
CA ALA A 669 30.21 1.94 -3.82
C ALA A 669 31.08 1.44 -4.99
N SER A 670 30.54 0.63 -5.89
CA SER A 670 31.31 0.02 -6.99
C SER A 670 31.60 1.01 -8.13
N PRO A 671 32.73 0.83 -8.86
CA PRO A 671 33.01 1.61 -10.07
C PRO A 671 31.93 1.47 -11.14
N GLN A 672 31.28 0.31 -11.24
CA GLN A 672 30.19 0.05 -12.18
C GLN A 672 28.97 0.91 -11.85
N ALA A 673 28.60 1.01 -10.57
CA ALA A 673 27.52 1.88 -10.13
C ALA A 673 27.84 3.36 -10.35
N ALA A 674 29.09 3.78 -10.11
CA ALA A 674 29.54 5.16 -10.36
C ALA A 674 29.52 5.55 -11.85
N ALA A 675 29.60 4.58 -12.76
CA ALA A 675 29.52 4.80 -14.21
C ALA A 675 28.08 4.72 -14.76
N ALA A 676 27.14 4.17 -14.00
CA ALA A 676 25.79 3.87 -14.49
C ALA A 676 24.81 5.03 -14.22
N THR A 677 24.72 5.98 -15.15
CA THR A 677 23.86 7.17 -15.02
C THR A 677 22.38 6.86 -14.94
N ASP A 678 21.91 5.78 -15.57
CA ASP A 678 20.48 5.46 -15.59
C ASP A 678 20.09 4.43 -14.51
N ALA A 679 21.03 3.96 -13.70
CA ALA A 679 20.78 2.93 -12.70
C ALA A 679 20.00 3.48 -11.51
N TYR A 680 18.90 2.82 -11.15
CA TYR A 680 18.18 3.09 -9.92
C TYR A 680 18.93 2.49 -8.71
N PRO A 681 19.27 3.28 -7.68
CA PRO A 681 20.26 2.86 -6.67
C PRO A 681 19.76 1.85 -5.64
N LEU A 682 18.44 1.61 -5.56
CA LEU A 682 17.82 0.62 -4.66
C LEU A 682 17.23 -0.57 -5.43
N ALA A 683 17.72 -0.82 -6.65
CA ALA A 683 17.36 -2.01 -7.41
C ALA A 683 17.97 -3.27 -6.76
N MET A 684 17.14 -4.30 -6.56
CA MET A 684 17.49 -5.52 -5.85
C MET A 684 17.07 -6.76 -6.65
N PRO A 685 18.00 -7.69 -6.92
CA PRO A 685 17.65 -9.04 -7.36
C PRO A 685 17.09 -9.85 -6.19
N VAL A 686 16.06 -10.64 -6.44
CA VAL A 686 15.56 -11.64 -5.48
C VAL A 686 15.93 -13.03 -5.98
N TYR A 687 16.53 -13.83 -5.10
CA TYR A 687 16.98 -15.18 -5.36
C TYR A 687 16.09 -16.19 -4.64
N ALA A 688 15.78 -17.29 -5.35
CA ALA A 688 15.35 -18.53 -4.73
C ALA A 688 16.58 -19.35 -4.34
N ALA A 689 16.67 -19.75 -3.08
CA ALA A 689 17.81 -20.44 -2.50
C ALA A 689 17.41 -21.77 -1.85
N ALA A 690 18.08 -22.85 -2.24
CA ALA A 690 17.90 -24.17 -1.64
C ALA A 690 19.18 -24.99 -1.74
N ARG A 691 19.26 -26.03 -0.90
CA ARG A 691 20.29 -27.07 -1.05
C ARG A 691 19.98 -27.93 -2.27
N THR A 692 21.04 -28.43 -2.91
CA THR A 692 20.93 -29.32 -4.09
C THR A 692 21.00 -30.80 -3.74
N ASP A 693 21.26 -31.15 -2.47
CA ASP A 693 21.46 -32.52 -2.00
C ASP A 693 20.23 -33.12 -1.28
N GLY A 694 19.05 -32.50 -1.41
CA GLY A 694 17.82 -33.00 -0.82
C GLY A 694 17.37 -34.36 -1.37
N LYS A 695 16.77 -35.19 -0.49
CA LYS A 695 16.38 -36.56 -0.84
C LYS A 695 14.96 -36.67 -1.38
N ASP A 696 14.08 -35.73 -1.05
CA ASP A 696 12.71 -35.70 -1.55
C ASP A 696 12.68 -35.26 -3.02
N ALA A 697 12.38 -36.21 -3.92
CA ALA A 697 12.34 -35.94 -5.35
C ALA A 697 11.12 -35.10 -5.78
N GLU A 698 10.00 -35.22 -5.08
CA GLU A 698 8.78 -34.48 -5.41
C GLU A 698 8.94 -33.01 -5.03
N LEU A 699 9.46 -32.74 -3.83
CA LEU A 699 9.77 -31.39 -3.35
C LEU A 699 10.75 -30.68 -4.29
N ARG A 700 11.86 -31.35 -4.64
CA ARG A 700 12.87 -30.83 -5.57
C ARG A 700 12.29 -30.52 -6.94
N SER A 701 11.45 -31.42 -7.48
CA SER A 701 10.77 -31.21 -8.76
C SER A 701 9.84 -29.99 -8.71
N SER A 702 9.09 -29.81 -7.62
CA SER A 702 8.24 -28.63 -7.43
C SER A 702 9.07 -27.35 -7.39
N TYR A 703 10.12 -27.28 -6.57
CA TYR A 703 10.96 -26.07 -6.48
C TYR A 703 11.69 -25.76 -7.79
N ALA A 704 12.18 -26.76 -8.50
CA ALA A 704 12.75 -26.56 -9.83
C ALA A 704 11.69 -26.04 -10.83
N SER A 705 10.45 -26.56 -10.77
CA SER A 705 9.36 -26.11 -11.62
C SER A 705 8.93 -24.67 -11.32
N PHE A 706 8.90 -24.30 -10.04
CA PHE A 706 8.68 -22.91 -9.60
C PHE A 706 9.73 -21.98 -10.18
N ILE A 707 11.02 -22.30 -10.02
CA ILE A 707 12.12 -21.48 -10.55
C ILE A 707 12.02 -21.35 -12.07
N ARG A 708 11.81 -22.45 -12.79
CA ARG A 708 11.65 -22.45 -14.26
C ARG A 708 10.46 -21.62 -14.72
N TYR A 709 9.34 -21.66 -13.99
CA TYR A 709 8.20 -20.80 -14.29
C TYR A 709 8.55 -19.33 -14.07
N ALA A 710 9.11 -19.00 -12.91
CA ALA A 710 9.49 -17.66 -12.52
C ALA A 710 10.43 -17.01 -13.53
N VAL A 711 11.44 -17.75 -14.04
CA VAL A 711 12.41 -17.22 -15.03
C VAL A 711 12.02 -17.42 -16.50
N GLY A 712 10.90 -18.10 -16.73
CA GLY A 712 10.36 -18.40 -18.07
C GLY A 712 9.08 -17.60 -18.34
N ALA A 713 7.93 -18.28 -18.28
CA ALA A 713 6.62 -17.67 -18.56
C ALA A 713 6.29 -16.52 -17.60
N GLY A 714 6.75 -16.61 -16.35
CA GLY A 714 6.55 -15.61 -15.31
C GLY A 714 7.31 -14.30 -15.53
N GLN A 715 8.24 -14.22 -16.50
CA GLN A 715 8.94 -12.97 -16.86
C GLN A 715 8.21 -12.13 -17.90
N ARG A 716 7.01 -12.56 -18.37
CA ARG A 716 6.20 -11.78 -19.32
C ARG A 716 5.52 -10.62 -18.59
N PRO A 717 5.86 -9.35 -18.87
CA PRO A 717 5.21 -8.23 -18.20
C PRO A 717 3.71 -8.16 -18.50
N GLY A 718 2.92 -7.83 -17.48
CA GLY A 718 1.51 -7.53 -17.62
C GLY A 718 0.70 -7.79 -16.36
N SER A 719 -0.59 -7.45 -16.43
CA SER A 719 -1.55 -7.51 -15.33
C SER A 719 -2.49 -8.70 -15.41
N ALA A 720 -2.20 -9.74 -16.20
CA ALA A 720 -2.97 -10.99 -16.18
C ALA A 720 -2.36 -12.02 -15.21
N ASP A 721 -3.15 -13.03 -14.84
CA ASP A 721 -2.64 -14.18 -14.08
C ASP A 721 -1.46 -14.83 -14.79
N GLY A 722 -0.41 -15.16 -14.04
CA GLY A 722 0.81 -15.76 -14.55
C GLY A 722 1.86 -14.79 -15.10
N GLN A 723 1.53 -13.50 -15.22
CA GLN A 723 2.45 -12.49 -15.74
C GLN A 723 3.26 -11.81 -14.64
N LEU A 724 4.35 -11.14 -15.04
CA LEU A 724 5.16 -10.28 -14.18
C LEU A 724 4.44 -8.94 -14.00
N PRO A 725 3.95 -8.60 -12.79
CA PRO A 725 3.26 -7.35 -12.56
C PRO A 725 4.22 -6.15 -12.67
N GLU A 726 3.66 -4.94 -12.71
CA GLU A 726 4.42 -3.70 -12.59
C GLU A 726 5.16 -3.65 -11.24
N GLY A 727 6.23 -2.85 -11.17
CA GLY A 727 7.14 -2.79 -10.03
C GLY A 727 8.31 -3.78 -10.14
N TYR A 728 8.34 -4.57 -11.21
CA TYR A 728 9.39 -5.52 -11.54
C TYR A 728 9.95 -5.23 -12.94
N ALA A 729 11.23 -5.55 -13.15
CA ALA A 729 11.83 -5.61 -14.46
C ALA A 729 12.08 -7.07 -14.86
N PRO A 730 11.89 -7.44 -16.15
CA PRO A 730 12.34 -8.73 -16.64
C PRO A 730 13.82 -8.92 -16.36
N ILE A 731 14.18 -10.08 -15.81
CA ILE A 731 15.58 -10.37 -15.48
C ILE A 731 16.44 -10.52 -16.74
N PRO A 732 17.74 -10.16 -16.69
CA PRO A 732 18.66 -10.35 -17.81
C PRO A 732 18.74 -11.82 -18.29
N THR A 733 18.97 -12.04 -19.59
CA THR A 733 19.06 -13.40 -20.17
C THR A 733 20.16 -14.25 -19.52
N ALA A 734 21.28 -13.65 -19.09
CA ALA A 734 22.32 -14.36 -18.34
C ALA A 734 21.81 -14.92 -17.00
N TRP A 735 20.90 -14.20 -16.33
CA TRP A 735 20.29 -14.63 -15.07
C TRP A 735 19.28 -15.77 -15.30
N VAL A 736 18.52 -15.72 -16.40
CA VAL A 736 17.64 -16.85 -16.81
C VAL A 736 18.46 -18.13 -16.95
N GLY A 737 19.61 -18.06 -17.62
CA GLY A 737 20.53 -19.20 -17.76
C GLY A 737 21.01 -19.72 -16.41
N ALA A 738 21.50 -18.83 -15.54
CA ALA A 738 21.99 -19.19 -14.20
C ALA A 738 20.89 -19.82 -13.31
N ALA A 739 19.69 -19.25 -13.32
CA ALA A 739 18.56 -19.76 -12.57
C ALA A 739 18.08 -21.13 -13.09
N THR A 740 18.10 -21.33 -14.40
CA THR A 740 17.76 -22.63 -15.02
C THR A 740 18.78 -23.69 -14.60
N GLU A 741 20.08 -23.38 -14.60
CA GLU A 741 21.11 -24.31 -14.13
C GLU A 741 20.91 -24.69 -12.66
N VAL A 742 20.55 -23.72 -11.81
CA VAL A 742 20.23 -23.99 -10.40
C VAL A 742 19.00 -24.89 -10.29
N ALA A 743 17.95 -24.63 -11.05
CA ALA A 743 16.75 -25.47 -11.08
C ALA A 743 17.07 -26.91 -11.52
N ASP A 744 17.96 -27.08 -12.51
CA ASP A 744 18.42 -28.39 -12.98
C ASP A 744 19.21 -29.13 -11.90
N ARG A 745 20.09 -28.45 -11.16
CA ARG A 745 20.83 -29.05 -10.04
C ARG A 745 19.90 -29.45 -8.90
N ILE A 746 18.91 -28.62 -8.54
CA ILE A 746 17.89 -28.96 -7.55
C ILE A 746 17.10 -30.19 -8.01
N ALA A 747 16.65 -30.21 -9.27
CA ALA A 747 15.90 -31.34 -9.85
C ALA A 747 16.73 -32.63 -9.95
N ALA A 748 18.05 -32.54 -10.15
CA ALA A 748 18.94 -33.69 -10.16
C ALA A 748 19.11 -34.31 -8.76
N GLY A 749 19.21 -33.47 -7.72
CA GLY A 749 19.41 -33.92 -6.35
C GLY A 749 20.86 -34.33 -6.07
N PRO A 750 21.12 -35.09 -4.99
CA PRO A 750 22.47 -35.49 -4.63
C PRO A 750 23.10 -36.34 -5.74
N VAL A 751 24.27 -35.92 -6.22
CA VAL A 751 25.06 -36.68 -7.19
C VAL A 751 25.45 -38.01 -6.54
N ALA A 752 25.03 -39.13 -7.13
CA ALA A 752 25.47 -40.45 -6.68
C ALA A 752 27.02 -40.49 -6.76
N PRO A 753 27.73 -40.95 -5.71
CA PRO A 753 29.17 -41.08 -5.80
C PRO A 753 29.50 -41.98 -6.98
N SER A 754 30.39 -41.54 -7.87
CA SER A 754 30.84 -42.38 -8.97
C SER A 754 31.34 -43.70 -8.38
N PRO A 755 30.99 -44.88 -8.91
CA PRO A 755 31.53 -46.13 -8.40
C PRO A 755 33.05 -46.04 -8.42
N GLN A 756 33.65 -45.97 -7.24
CA GLN A 756 35.09 -46.01 -7.07
C GLN A 756 35.56 -47.33 -7.71
N PRO A 757 36.56 -47.33 -8.61
CA PRO A 757 37.01 -48.57 -9.24
C PRO A 757 37.35 -49.58 -8.15
N SER A 758 36.61 -50.69 -8.14
CA SER A 758 36.84 -51.77 -7.19
C SER A 758 38.27 -52.27 -7.41
N ALA A 759 39.11 -52.17 -6.39
CA ALA A 759 40.41 -52.82 -6.40
C ALA A 759 40.20 -54.33 -6.67
N PRO A 760 41.06 -54.97 -7.49
CA PRO A 760 40.88 -56.36 -7.87
C PRO A 760 40.86 -57.24 -6.62
N SER A 761 39.79 -58.00 -6.47
CA SER A 761 39.62 -58.96 -5.38
C SER A 761 40.59 -60.12 -5.61
N SER A 762 41.57 -60.28 -4.72
CA SER A 762 42.42 -61.47 -4.67
C SER A 762 41.55 -62.68 -4.33
N ALA A 763 41.58 -63.66 -5.22
CA ALA A 763 40.87 -64.92 -5.08
C ALA A 763 41.19 -65.61 -3.75
N THR A 764 40.16 -66.09 -3.04
CA THR A 764 40.31 -67.17 -2.06
C THR A 764 39.10 -68.09 -2.13
N VAL A 765 39.35 -69.21 -2.82
CA VAL A 765 38.94 -70.60 -2.56
C VAL A 765 37.53 -70.89 -2.01
N VAL A 766 36.76 -71.58 -2.86
CA VAL A 766 35.50 -72.28 -2.57
C VAL A 766 35.70 -73.43 -1.57
N ARG A 767 34.82 -73.52 -0.56
CA ARG A 767 34.50 -74.78 0.12
C ARG A 767 32.99 -74.85 0.41
N ALA A 768 32.38 -75.99 0.10
CA ALA A 768 30.99 -76.36 0.41
C ALA A 768 30.98 -77.70 1.18
N PRO A 769 29.83 -78.25 1.65
CA PRO A 769 28.78 -77.68 2.51
C PRO A 769 28.42 -78.62 3.71
N ALA A 770 27.42 -78.24 4.54
CA ALA A 770 26.49 -79.06 5.40
C ALA A 770 26.37 -78.58 6.88
N PRO A 771 25.35 -79.00 7.67
CA PRO A 771 23.89 -79.04 7.45
C PRO A 771 23.09 -78.28 8.55
N ALA A 772 21.75 -78.22 8.39
CA ALA A 772 20.79 -77.42 9.16
C ALA A 772 20.48 -77.89 10.60
N ALA A 773 20.05 -76.96 11.47
CA ALA A 773 19.18 -77.24 12.63
C ALA A 773 18.38 -76.00 13.12
N ALA A 774 17.05 -76.21 13.17
CA ALA A 774 15.93 -75.69 13.99
C ALA A 774 15.93 -74.32 14.72
N ALA A 775 14.75 -73.69 14.65
CA ALA A 775 14.25 -72.45 15.30
C ALA A 775 14.05 -72.58 16.85
N PRO A 776 13.68 -71.49 17.58
CA PRO A 776 12.25 -71.12 17.67
C PRO A 776 11.90 -69.61 17.68
N VAL A 777 10.69 -69.37 17.15
CA VAL A 777 9.62 -68.40 17.43
C VAL A 777 9.77 -67.30 18.51
N SER A 778 9.31 -66.09 18.16
CA SER A 778 8.23 -65.39 18.89
C SER A 778 7.43 -64.46 17.96
N SER A 779 6.11 -64.64 18.07
CA SER A 779 4.92 -63.98 17.51
C SER A 779 4.89 -62.45 17.70
N SER A 780 4.62 -61.66 16.64
CA SER A 780 3.32 -61.08 16.24
C SER A 780 2.69 -60.08 17.24
N ASP A 781 2.54 -58.82 16.82
CA ASP A 781 1.18 -58.30 16.59
C ASP A 781 1.18 -57.08 15.66
N SER A 782 0.17 -57.07 14.80
CA SER A 782 -0.16 -56.01 13.85
C SER A 782 -1.44 -55.34 14.32
N SER A 783 -1.44 -54.01 14.44
CA SER A 783 -2.64 -53.20 14.26
C SER A 783 -2.24 -51.75 14.07
N GLY A 784 -2.60 -51.19 12.92
CA GLY A 784 -2.22 -49.85 12.50
C GLY A 784 -2.87 -48.75 13.32
N THR A 785 -2.23 -47.58 13.28
CA THR A 785 -2.85 -46.27 13.51
C THR A 785 -2.04 -45.26 12.69
N LEU A 786 -2.75 -44.39 11.97
CA LEU A 786 -2.22 -43.30 11.15
C LEU A 786 -1.23 -42.43 11.95
N PRO A 787 -0.08 -42.01 11.37
CA PRO A 787 0.79 -41.08 12.04
C PRO A 787 0.11 -39.70 12.16
N PRO A 788 0.24 -39.02 13.31
CA PRO A 788 -0.39 -37.73 13.56
C PRO A 788 0.22 -36.61 12.71
N GLN A 789 -0.66 -35.72 12.27
CA GLN A 789 -0.37 -34.43 11.66
C GLN A 789 0.67 -33.65 12.51
N PRO A 790 1.74 -33.08 11.92
CA PRO A 790 2.67 -32.24 12.67
C PRO A 790 1.96 -30.99 13.19
N ALA A 791 2.01 -30.77 14.50
CA ALA A 791 1.57 -29.55 15.13
C ALA A 791 2.54 -28.40 14.78
N ALA A 792 1.99 -27.22 14.50
CA ALA A 792 2.77 -26.00 14.32
C ALA A 792 3.53 -25.66 15.62
N THR A 793 4.83 -25.93 15.66
CA THR A 793 5.72 -25.49 16.73
C THR A 793 6.42 -24.20 16.31
N GLY A 794 5.67 -23.11 16.25
CA GLY A 794 6.23 -21.76 16.25
C GLY A 794 6.27 -21.25 17.68
N ALA A 795 7.44 -21.33 18.33
CA ALA A 795 7.65 -20.64 19.60
C ALA A 795 7.59 -19.12 19.35
N ALA A 796 6.61 -18.45 19.95
CA ALA A 796 6.59 -17.01 20.02
C ALA A 796 7.83 -16.54 20.79
N MET A 797 8.63 -15.66 20.18
CA MET A 797 9.77 -15.03 20.83
C MET A 797 9.26 -14.23 22.04
N SER A 798 9.78 -14.54 23.23
CA SER A 798 9.44 -13.86 24.47
C SER A 798 9.88 -12.39 24.40
N LEU A 799 8.93 -11.47 24.33
CA LEU A 799 9.12 -10.09 24.72
C LEU A 799 9.33 -10.07 26.23
N SER A 800 10.52 -9.70 26.69
CA SER A 800 10.77 -9.34 28.09
C SER A 800 10.12 -7.98 28.37
N ALA A 801 8.79 -7.95 28.43
CA ALA A 801 8.07 -6.90 29.13
C ALA A 801 8.13 -7.25 30.63
N SER A 802 8.45 -6.27 31.48
CA SER A 802 8.27 -6.40 32.91
C SER A 802 6.84 -6.83 33.20
N THR A 803 6.69 -7.81 34.09
CA THR A 803 5.40 -8.34 34.55
C THR A 803 4.48 -7.18 34.95
N THR A 804 3.37 -7.03 34.24
CA THR A 804 2.25 -6.17 34.65
C THR A 804 1.82 -6.58 36.07
N PRO A 805 1.64 -5.65 37.02
CA PRO A 805 1.07 -5.97 38.32
C PRO A 805 -0.29 -6.66 38.13
N ALA A 806 -0.57 -7.68 38.94
CA ALA A 806 -1.86 -8.37 38.89
C ALA A 806 -3.00 -7.37 39.14
N ASP A 807 -3.97 -7.34 38.23
CA ASP A 807 -5.20 -6.56 38.42
C ASP A 807 -5.96 -7.04 39.68
N PRO A 808 -6.58 -6.12 40.44
CA PRO A 808 -7.37 -6.50 41.60
C PRO A 808 -8.57 -7.34 41.18
N VAL A 809 -8.71 -8.51 41.82
CA VAL A 809 -9.77 -9.49 41.58
C VAL A 809 -11.13 -8.87 41.90
N ALA A 810 -11.86 -8.39 40.88
CA ALA A 810 -13.28 -8.09 40.98
C ALA A 810 -14.08 -9.39 40.72
N ALA A 811 -14.84 -9.81 41.73
CA ALA A 811 -15.62 -11.04 41.73
C ALA A 811 -16.77 -11.00 40.70
N THR A 812 -16.59 -11.64 39.54
CA THR A 812 -17.70 -12.11 38.68
C THR A 812 -17.36 -13.42 37.96
N GLY A 813 -16.88 -14.42 38.71
CA GLY A 813 -16.73 -15.79 38.21
C GLY A 813 -18.02 -16.60 38.38
N ALA A 814 -19.08 -16.32 37.62
CA ALA A 814 -20.26 -17.21 37.50
C ALA A 814 -21.27 -16.80 36.40
N VAL A 815 -20.87 -16.58 35.13
CA VAL A 815 -21.85 -16.47 34.02
C VAL A 815 -21.31 -17.12 32.74
N VAL A 816 -21.04 -18.43 32.76
CA VAL A 816 -20.81 -19.21 31.52
C VAL A 816 -21.53 -20.58 31.46
N PRO A 817 -22.15 -21.17 32.51
CA PRO A 817 -22.93 -22.42 32.31
C PRO A 817 -24.47 -22.26 32.32
N ILE A 818 -25.03 -21.07 32.05
CA ILE A 818 -26.50 -20.85 32.03
C ILE A 818 -27.09 -20.68 30.62
N ALA A 819 -26.27 -20.29 29.63
CA ALA A 819 -26.77 -20.07 28.26
C ALA A 819 -27.12 -21.37 27.50
N LEU A 820 -26.54 -22.52 27.88
CA LEU A 820 -26.81 -23.81 27.22
C LEU A 820 -28.14 -24.47 27.66
N LEU A 821 -28.69 -24.11 28.82
CA LEU A 821 -29.95 -24.68 29.32
C LEU A 821 -31.19 -23.93 28.83
N ALA A 822 -31.07 -22.65 28.46
CA ALA A 822 -32.18 -21.86 27.90
C ALA A 822 -32.49 -22.22 26.44
N ALA A 823 -31.47 -22.63 25.66
CA ALA A 823 -31.64 -23.02 24.26
C ALA A 823 -32.38 -24.37 24.10
N VAL A 824 -32.28 -25.27 25.07
CA VAL A 824 -32.96 -26.58 25.03
C VAL A 824 -34.42 -26.49 25.49
N ALA A 825 -34.76 -25.53 26.36
CA ALA A 825 -36.15 -25.32 26.82
C ALA A 825 -37.04 -24.66 25.75
N ALA A 826 -36.50 -23.79 24.90
CA ALA A 826 -37.27 -23.11 23.85
C ALA A 826 -37.73 -24.09 22.74
N VAL A 827 -36.94 -25.10 22.42
CA VAL A 827 -37.25 -26.10 21.38
C VAL A 827 -38.39 -27.05 21.78
N ILE A 828 -38.58 -27.30 23.08
CA ILE A 828 -39.64 -28.18 23.60
C ILE A 828 -41.00 -27.45 23.67
N VAL A 829 -41.02 -26.15 23.94
CA VAL A 829 -42.26 -25.34 24.03
C VAL A 829 -42.87 -25.06 22.65
N SER A 830 -42.03 -24.92 21.61
CA SER A 830 -42.49 -24.74 20.22
C SER A 830 -43.12 -26.01 19.62
N ALA A 831 -42.76 -27.20 20.13
CA ALA A 831 -43.31 -28.47 19.67
C ALA A 831 -44.68 -28.82 20.29
N LEU A 832 -45.04 -28.21 21.44
CA LEU A 832 -46.26 -28.53 22.19
C LEU A 832 -47.45 -27.57 21.93
N THR A 833 -47.24 -26.45 21.24
CA THR A 833 -48.28 -25.43 20.99
C THR A 833 -48.92 -25.49 19.60
N GLY A 834 -48.47 -26.39 18.72
CA GLY A 834 -48.95 -26.54 17.33
C GLY A 834 -50.24 -27.35 17.11
N ARG A 835 -50.97 -27.76 18.16
CA ARG A 835 -52.25 -28.48 18.01
C ARG A 835 -53.33 -27.93 18.93
N ARG A 836 -54.14 -26.97 18.45
CA ARG A 836 -55.60 -26.92 18.70
C ARG A 836 -56.31 -25.95 17.74
N ARG A 837 -57.50 -26.40 17.30
CA ARG A 837 -58.31 -25.94 16.17
C ARG A 837 -59.22 -24.74 16.49
N ARG A 838 -59.44 -23.91 15.45
CA ARG A 838 -60.63 -23.17 14.98
C ARG A 838 -61.85 -22.90 15.91
N MET A 839 -62.22 -21.60 15.91
CA MET A 839 -63.56 -20.95 15.80
C MET A 839 -64.54 -20.99 17.00
N PRO A 840 -65.59 -20.11 17.06
CA PRO A 840 -65.66 -18.66 16.83
C PRO A 840 -66.58 -17.89 17.84
N SER A 841 -66.73 -16.57 17.64
CA SER A 841 -67.97 -15.77 17.81
C SER A 841 -68.10 -14.76 18.99
N GLN A 842 -68.60 -13.58 18.59
CA GLN A 842 -69.43 -12.57 19.28
C GLN A 842 -68.82 -11.91 20.53
N THR A 843 -68.77 -10.58 20.69
CA THR A 843 -69.62 -9.45 20.24
C THR A 843 -68.79 -8.20 20.06
#